data_AF-A0A0E2LNE8-F1
#
_entry.id   AF-A0A0E2LNE8-F1
#
_cell.length_a   1.000
_cell.length_b   1.000
_cell.length_c   1.000
_cell.angle_alpha   90.00
_cell.angle_beta   90.00
_cell.angle_gamma   90.00
#
_symmetry.space_group_name_H-M   'P 1'
#
loop_
_entity.id
_entity.type
_entity.pdbx_description
1 polymer ?
#
loop_
_entity_poly.entity_id
_entity_poly.type
_entity_poly.pdbx_seq_one_letter_code
_entity_poly.pdbx_strand_id
1 'polypeptide(L)'
;MRDLDYFETGDKPYITQTTPHYHIEKGKIGLRFVPEGQHLWPSPEVGATRTGRSKYAQDKRLTAEAFLSVHELMPMMFYYFLLREKYSDEASAERVQGRIKRVIEDVYAVYDAFARGEIDTLDRLDACLADKGIRRGHLPRQMIAILSQEHKDMEEKVRKKLQEMIADTDHRLDMLDRQTDRKIRIGRKNAGLPKSGVIADWLVRDMMRFQPVAKDTSGKPLNNSKANSTEYRMLQRALALFGGEKERLTPYFRQMNLTGGNNPHPFLHETRWESHTNILSFYRSYLKARKAFLQSIGRSDRVENHRFLLLKEPKTDRQTLVAGWKSEFHLPRGIFTEAVRDCLIEMGHDEVGSYKEVGFMAKAVPLYFERACKDRVQPFYDYPFNVGNSLKPKKGRFLSKEDRAEEWESGKERFRLAKLKKEILEAKEHPYLDFKSWQKFERELRLVKNQDIITWMMCRDLMEENKVEGLDTGTLYLKDIRTDVYEQGSLNVLNRVKPMRLPVVVYRADSRGHVHKEQAPLATVYIEERDTKLLKQGNFKSFVKDRRLNGLFSFVDTGGLAMEQYPISKLRVEYELAKYQTARVCAFEQTLELEESLLTRYPHLPDESFREMLESWSDPLLDKWPDLHRKVRLLIAVRNAFSHNQYPMYDEAVFSSIRKYDPSSPDAIEERMGLNIAHRLSEEVKQAKEMAERIIQA
;
A
#
# COMPACT_ATOMS: atom_id res chain seq x y z
N MET A 1 11.97 -16.36 -9.72
CA MET A 1 11.35 -15.34 -8.85
C MET A 1 12.17 -15.25 -7.58
N ARG A 2 12.30 -14.08 -6.94
CA ARG A 2 13.03 -13.93 -5.67
C ARG A 2 12.34 -12.96 -4.72
N ASP A 3 12.33 -13.27 -3.42
CA ASP A 3 11.74 -12.42 -2.40
C ASP A 3 12.38 -11.02 -2.33
N LEU A 4 11.56 -10.02 -1.99
CA LEU A 4 11.97 -8.62 -1.84
C LEU A 4 13.08 -8.40 -0.79
N ASP A 5 13.10 -9.25 0.24
CA ASP A 5 14.05 -9.16 1.35
C ASP A 5 15.35 -9.94 1.08
N TYR A 6 15.45 -10.64 -0.06
CA TYR A 6 16.66 -11.34 -0.45
C TYR A 6 17.65 -10.38 -1.10
N PHE A 7 18.85 -10.27 -0.51
CA PHE A 7 19.95 -9.53 -1.11
C PHE A 7 20.59 -10.38 -2.22
N GLU A 8 20.08 -10.26 -3.44
CA GLU A 8 20.69 -10.90 -4.61
C GLU A 8 22.05 -10.27 -4.92
N THR A 9 23.07 -11.12 -5.02
CA THR A 9 24.45 -10.73 -5.35
C THR A 9 24.93 -11.35 -6.67
N GLY A 10 24.15 -12.25 -7.27
CA GLY A 10 24.46 -12.85 -8.57
C GLY A 10 24.09 -11.97 -9.75
N ASP A 11 24.78 -12.19 -10.89
CA ASP A 11 24.53 -11.47 -12.16
C ASP A 11 23.35 -12.03 -12.97
N LYS A 12 22.67 -13.07 -12.47
CA LYS A 12 21.55 -13.70 -13.18
C LYS A 12 20.30 -12.80 -13.09
N PRO A 13 19.58 -12.57 -14.20
CA PRO A 13 18.32 -11.85 -14.16
C PRO A 13 17.31 -12.52 -13.24
N TYR A 14 16.55 -11.71 -12.50
CA TYR A 14 15.47 -12.19 -11.65
C TYR A 14 14.26 -11.26 -11.73
N ILE A 15 13.09 -11.82 -11.44
CA ILE A 15 11.85 -11.07 -11.22
C ILE A 15 11.54 -11.13 -9.73
N THR A 16 11.17 -9.98 -9.16
CA THR A 16 10.81 -9.87 -7.75
C THR A 16 9.51 -10.62 -7.49
N GLN A 17 9.48 -11.42 -6.42
CA GLN A 17 8.31 -12.12 -5.96
C GLN A 17 7.37 -11.13 -5.27
N THR A 18 6.25 -10.85 -5.92
CA THR A 18 5.20 -9.97 -5.41
C THR A 18 3.85 -10.61 -5.67
N THR A 19 2.92 -10.50 -4.73
CA THR A 19 1.52 -10.84 -5.00
C THR A 19 0.97 -9.88 -6.06
N PRO A 20 0.31 -10.38 -7.13
CA PRO A 20 -0.36 -9.51 -8.11
C PRO A 20 -1.30 -8.54 -7.41
N HIS A 21 -1.18 -7.26 -7.77
CA HIS A 21 -2.00 -6.19 -7.22
C HIS A 21 -2.24 -5.12 -8.29
N TYR A 22 -3.36 -4.41 -8.18
CA TYR A 22 -3.67 -3.32 -9.10
C TYR A 22 -2.63 -2.21 -8.99
N HIS A 23 -2.16 -1.72 -10.15
CA HIS A 23 -1.28 -0.56 -10.21
C HIS A 23 -2.11 0.74 -10.08
N ILE A 24 -2.38 1.12 -8.83
CA ILE A 24 -3.06 2.39 -8.48
C ILE A 24 -2.02 3.41 -8.05
N GLU A 25 -1.69 4.34 -8.94
CA GLU A 25 -0.69 5.38 -8.65
C GLU A 25 -1.27 6.78 -8.87
N LYS A 26 -1.03 7.69 -7.91
CA LYS A 26 -1.51 9.09 -7.94
C LYS A 26 -3.03 9.22 -8.18
N GLY A 27 -3.83 8.28 -7.67
CA GLY A 27 -5.28 8.27 -7.81
C GLY A 27 -5.77 7.92 -9.21
N LYS A 28 -4.99 7.13 -9.97
CA LYS A 28 -5.36 6.64 -11.30
C LYS A 28 -5.15 5.13 -11.41
N ILE A 29 -5.88 4.49 -12.31
CA ILE A 29 -5.74 3.09 -12.69
C ILE A 29 -5.67 2.98 -14.22
N GLY A 30 -4.76 2.15 -14.72
CA GLY A 30 -4.64 1.87 -16.16
C GLY A 30 -5.73 0.90 -16.61
N LEU A 31 -6.33 1.17 -17.76
CA LEU A 31 -7.34 0.34 -18.40
C LEU A 31 -6.85 -0.16 -19.75
N ARG A 32 -7.31 -1.34 -20.14
CA ARG A 32 -7.10 -1.91 -21.46
C ARG A 32 -8.27 -2.83 -21.79
N PHE A 33 -8.78 -2.73 -23.02
CA PHE A 33 -9.75 -3.68 -23.54
C PHE A 33 -9.01 -4.84 -24.22
N VAL A 34 -9.18 -6.05 -23.68
CA VAL A 34 -8.43 -7.24 -24.08
C VAL A 34 -9.41 -8.29 -24.63
N PRO A 35 -9.17 -8.85 -25.83
CA PRO A 35 -9.92 -10.02 -26.30
C PRO A 35 -9.67 -11.24 -25.41
N GLU A 36 -10.63 -12.17 -25.36
CA GLU A 36 -10.46 -13.43 -24.65
C GLU A 36 -9.27 -14.25 -25.19
N GLY A 37 -8.57 -14.95 -24.30
CA GLY A 37 -7.46 -15.84 -24.65
C GLY A 37 -6.07 -15.18 -24.82
N GLN A 38 -5.92 -13.88 -24.55
CA GLN A 38 -4.61 -13.21 -24.61
C GLN A 38 -3.67 -13.65 -23.46
N HIS A 39 -2.36 -13.74 -23.74
CA HIS A 39 -1.35 -14.09 -22.74
C HIS A 39 -1.39 -13.17 -21.51
N LEU A 40 -1.43 -13.78 -20.32
CA LEU A 40 -1.52 -13.08 -19.04
C LEU A 40 -0.20 -12.43 -18.59
N TRP A 41 0.94 -13.00 -18.98
CA TRP A 41 2.26 -12.58 -18.51
C TRP A 41 3.12 -11.99 -19.63
N PRO A 42 3.91 -10.93 -19.36
CA PRO A 42 4.85 -10.38 -20.32
C PRO A 42 5.97 -11.37 -20.65
N SER A 43 6.48 -11.31 -21.89
CA SER A 43 7.72 -11.99 -22.26
C SER A 43 8.89 -11.43 -21.44
N PRO A 44 9.80 -12.27 -20.91
CA PRO A 44 11.01 -11.83 -20.22
C PRO A 44 12.17 -11.50 -21.18
N GLU A 45 11.98 -11.60 -22.49
CA GLU A 45 13.03 -11.39 -23.48
C GLU A 45 13.60 -9.96 -23.43
N VAL A 46 14.93 -9.87 -23.54
CA VAL A 46 15.67 -8.60 -23.53
C VAL A 46 16.36 -8.38 -24.87
N GLY A 47 16.21 -7.18 -25.41
CA GLY A 47 16.98 -6.73 -26.57
C GLY A 47 18.30 -6.07 -26.14
N ALA A 48 19.05 -5.56 -27.12
CA ALA A 48 20.24 -4.75 -26.88
C ALA A 48 20.02 -3.29 -27.31
N THR A 49 20.61 -2.36 -26.55
CA THR A 49 20.77 -0.96 -26.95
C THR A 49 21.87 -0.84 -28.01
N ARG A 50 21.93 0.31 -28.70
CA ARG A 50 23.05 0.65 -29.60
C ARG A 50 24.42 0.61 -28.90
N THR A 51 24.45 0.76 -27.58
CA THR A 51 25.65 0.69 -26.73
C THR A 51 25.96 -0.73 -26.23
N GLY A 52 25.27 -1.77 -26.72
CA GLY A 52 25.47 -3.16 -26.32
C GLY A 52 24.85 -3.56 -24.97
N ARG A 53 24.34 -2.60 -24.18
CA ARG A 53 23.63 -2.88 -22.91
C ARG A 53 22.26 -3.49 -23.16
N SER A 54 21.86 -4.44 -22.32
CA SER A 54 20.52 -5.04 -22.36
C SER A 54 19.42 -3.99 -22.13
N LYS A 55 18.31 -4.10 -22.87
CA LYS A 55 17.12 -3.26 -22.71
C LYS A 55 15.87 -4.12 -22.78
N TYR A 56 15.07 -4.04 -21.74
CA TYR A 56 13.72 -4.56 -21.75
C TYR A 56 12.80 -3.54 -22.44
N ALA A 57 12.12 -3.96 -23.52
CA ALA A 57 11.13 -3.13 -24.20
C ALA A 57 9.75 -3.45 -23.63
N GLN A 58 9.00 -2.41 -23.27
CA GLN A 58 7.64 -2.58 -22.80
C GLN A 58 6.77 -3.17 -23.92
N ASP A 59 6.09 -4.29 -23.63
CA ASP A 59 5.15 -4.89 -24.57
C ASP A 59 3.94 -3.96 -24.74
N LYS A 60 3.73 -3.46 -25.97
CA LYS A 60 2.57 -2.62 -26.30
C LYS A 60 1.25 -3.34 -26.05
N ARG A 61 1.23 -4.68 -26.08
CA ARG A 61 0.06 -5.51 -25.74
C ARG A 61 -0.29 -5.49 -24.26
N LEU A 62 0.63 -5.03 -23.41
CA LEU A 62 0.46 -4.95 -21.95
C LEU A 62 0.55 -3.50 -21.45
N THR A 63 0.51 -2.54 -22.37
CA THR A 63 0.45 -1.11 -22.05
C THR A 63 -1.00 -0.69 -21.89
N ALA A 64 -1.29 0.18 -20.92
CA ALA A 64 -2.63 0.74 -20.75
C ALA A 64 -3.03 1.56 -21.99
N GLU A 65 -4.28 1.42 -22.41
CA GLU A 65 -4.87 2.22 -23.50
C GLU A 65 -5.30 3.60 -22.99
N ALA A 66 -5.79 3.64 -21.75
CA ALA A 66 -6.19 4.86 -21.08
C ALA A 66 -5.98 4.73 -19.56
N PHE A 67 -5.90 5.87 -18.88
CA PHE A 67 -5.86 5.94 -17.43
C PHE A 67 -7.14 6.59 -16.91
N LEU A 68 -7.86 5.87 -16.05
CA LEU A 68 -9.06 6.34 -15.37
C LEU A 68 -8.70 6.87 -13.99
N SER A 69 -9.30 8.00 -13.60
CA SER A 69 -9.23 8.49 -12.22
C SER A 69 -9.99 7.54 -11.29
N VAL A 70 -9.42 7.18 -10.14
CA VAL A 70 -10.10 6.30 -9.16
C VAL A 70 -11.42 6.89 -8.65
N HIS A 71 -11.56 8.22 -8.71
CA HIS A 71 -12.81 8.91 -8.37
C HIS A 71 -13.94 8.70 -9.39
N GLU A 72 -13.68 8.11 -10.56
CA GLU A 72 -14.69 7.70 -11.53
C GLU A 72 -15.16 6.26 -11.31
N LEU A 73 -14.47 5.47 -10.47
CA LEU A 73 -14.87 4.08 -10.18
C LEU A 73 -16.22 4.02 -9.45
N MET A 74 -16.47 4.95 -8.52
CA MET A 74 -17.76 5.03 -7.81
C MET A 74 -18.92 5.34 -8.78
N PRO A 75 -18.84 6.38 -9.64
CA PRO A 75 -19.86 6.60 -10.68
C PRO A 75 -20.00 5.46 -11.69
N MET A 76 -18.88 4.84 -12.08
CA MET A 76 -18.88 3.68 -12.98
C MET A 76 -19.67 2.51 -12.40
N MET A 77 -19.39 2.16 -11.15
CA MET A 77 -20.06 1.05 -10.46
C MET A 77 -21.53 1.39 -10.16
N PHE A 78 -21.83 2.63 -9.78
CA PHE A 78 -23.22 3.06 -9.61
C PHE A 78 -24.02 2.98 -10.91
N TYR A 79 -23.43 3.43 -12.02
CA TYR A 79 -24.05 3.31 -13.34
C TYR A 79 -24.29 1.84 -13.72
N TYR A 80 -23.33 0.96 -13.45
CA TYR A 80 -23.49 -0.48 -13.64
C TYR A 80 -24.69 -1.04 -12.85
N PHE A 81 -24.83 -0.67 -11.57
CA PHE A 81 -26.00 -1.10 -10.77
C PHE A 81 -27.33 -0.60 -11.34
N LEU A 82 -27.40 0.65 -11.77
CA LEU A 82 -28.62 1.18 -12.39
C LEU A 82 -28.98 0.44 -13.69
N LEU A 83 -27.99 -0.03 -14.45
CA LEU A 83 -28.23 -0.81 -15.66
C LEU A 83 -28.75 -2.22 -15.37
N ARG A 84 -28.28 -2.86 -14.29
CA ARG A 84 -28.73 -4.20 -13.88
C ARG A 84 -30.22 -4.28 -13.53
N GLU A 85 -30.82 -3.16 -13.14
CA GLU A 85 -32.28 -3.06 -12.94
C GLU A 85 -33.07 -3.26 -14.25
N LYS A 86 -32.42 -3.12 -15.42
CA LYS A 86 -33.06 -3.17 -16.75
C LYS A 86 -32.48 -4.23 -17.68
N TYR A 87 -31.23 -4.64 -17.47
CA TYR A 87 -30.49 -5.50 -18.40
C TYR A 87 -29.77 -6.62 -17.64
N SER A 88 -29.36 -7.68 -18.36
CA SER A 88 -28.49 -8.71 -17.78
C SER A 88 -27.13 -8.15 -17.35
N ASP A 89 -26.38 -8.92 -16.58
CA ASP A 89 -25.06 -8.52 -16.07
C ASP A 89 -24.07 -8.28 -17.21
N GLU A 90 -24.07 -9.14 -18.23
CA GLU A 90 -23.23 -9.01 -19.43
C GLU A 90 -23.62 -7.75 -20.22
N ALA A 91 -24.92 -7.58 -20.49
CA ALA A 91 -25.43 -6.44 -21.25
C ALA A 91 -25.21 -5.10 -20.53
N SER A 92 -25.20 -5.11 -19.20
CA SER A 92 -24.86 -3.96 -18.35
C SER A 92 -23.37 -3.65 -18.42
N ALA A 93 -22.50 -4.67 -18.29
CA ALA A 93 -21.06 -4.51 -18.39
C ALA A 93 -20.63 -4.00 -19.78
N GLU A 94 -21.22 -4.53 -20.86
CA GLU A 94 -20.97 -4.07 -22.22
C GLU A 94 -21.31 -2.60 -22.43
N ARG A 95 -22.40 -2.10 -21.84
CA ARG A 95 -22.79 -0.69 -21.91
C ARG A 95 -21.80 0.22 -21.19
N VAL A 96 -21.33 -0.19 -20.01
CA VAL A 96 -20.28 0.53 -19.26
C VAL A 96 -19.00 0.59 -20.08
N GLN A 97 -18.55 -0.54 -20.61
CA GLN A 97 -17.38 -0.63 -21.49
C GLN A 97 -17.56 0.25 -22.74
N GLY A 98 -18.70 0.15 -23.41
CA GLY A 98 -19.01 0.92 -24.61
C GLY A 98 -19.07 2.43 -24.36
N ARG A 99 -19.45 2.86 -23.16
CA ARG A 99 -19.37 4.28 -22.78
C ARG A 99 -17.92 4.76 -22.69
N ILE A 100 -17.03 3.98 -22.07
CA ILE A 100 -15.62 4.34 -21.96
C ILE A 100 -14.97 4.40 -23.34
N LYS A 101 -15.20 3.39 -24.20
CA LYS A 101 -14.67 3.34 -25.57
C LYS A 101 -15.10 4.56 -26.40
N ARG A 102 -16.40 4.88 -26.40
CA ARG A 102 -16.93 6.06 -27.10
C ARG A 102 -16.26 7.36 -26.66
N VAL A 103 -16.05 7.55 -25.35
CA VAL A 103 -15.36 8.77 -24.85
C VAL A 103 -13.91 8.84 -25.34
N ILE A 104 -13.19 7.71 -25.41
CA ILE A 104 -11.82 7.67 -25.96
C ILE A 104 -11.85 8.07 -27.45
N GLU A 105 -12.73 7.44 -28.22
CA GLU A 105 -12.89 7.68 -29.66
C GLU A 105 -13.25 9.14 -29.96
N ASP A 106 -14.22 9.70 -29.23
CA ASP A 106 -14.66 11.08 -29.41
C ASP A 106 -13.56 12.09 -29.07
N VAL A 107 -12.81 11.87 -27.99
CA VAL A 107 -11.68 12.75 -27.64
C VAL A 107 -10.56 12.62 -28.66
N TYR A 108 -10.28 11.42 -29.17
CA TYR A 108 -9.26 11.21 -30.20
C TYR A 108 -9.64 11.88 -31.52
N ALA A 109 -10.91 11.83 -31.92
CA ALA A 109 -11.41 12.54 -33.09
C ALA A 109 -11.20 14.06 -32.97
N VAL A 110 -11.49 14.64 -31.79
CA VAL A 110 -11.22 16.06 -31.51
C VAL A 110 -9.72 16.37 -31.59
N TYR A 111 -8.86 15.49 -31.04
CA TYR A 111 -7.42 15.66 -31.11
C TYR A 111 -6.89 15.62 -32.56
N ASP A 112 -7.39 14.70 -33.38
CA ASP A 112 -6.96 14.59 -34.77
C ASP A 112 -7.44 15.77 -35.62
N ALA A 113 -8.68 16.22 -35.42
CA ALA A 113 -9.19 17.43 -36.06
C ALA A 113 -8.39 18.68 -35.67
N PHE A 114 -7.99 18.79 -34.40
CA PHE A 114 -7.09 19.85 -33.94
C PHE A 114 -5.70 19.77 -34.61
N ALA A 115 -5.12 18.57 -34.71
CA ALA A 115 -3.82 18.37 -35.36
C ALA A 115 -3.85 18.71 -36.86
N ARG A 116 -4.95 18.41 -37.56
CA ARG A 116 -5.15 18.73 -38.99
C ARG A 116 -5.47 20.21 -39.25
N GLY A 117 -5.73 21.00 -38.21
CA GLY A 117 -6.09 22.41 -38.36
C GLY A 117 -7.57 22.68 -38.63
N GLU A 118 -8.41 21.65 -38.60
CA GLU A 118 -9.87 21.77 -38.78
C GLU A 118 -10.52 22.51 -37.59
N ILE A 119 -9.95 22.34 -36.39
CA ILE A 119 -10.31 23.11 -35.19
C ILE A 119 -9.22 24.15 -34.95
N ASP A 120 -9.54 25.40 -35.27
CA ASP A 120 -8.66 26.58 -35.13
C ASP A 120 -9.23 27.67 -34.23
N THR A 121 -10.52 27.62 -33.88
CA THR A 121 -11.20 28.53 -32.94
C THR A 121 -11.93 27.79 -31.83
N LEU A 122 -12.25 28.51 -30.74
CA LEU A 122 -13.07 27.98 -29.65
C LEU A 122 -14.50 27.65 -30.08
N ASP A 123 -15.07 28.39 -31.03
CA ASP A 123 -16.44 28.17 -31.49
C ASP A 123 -16.55 26.89 -32.32
N ARG A 124 -15.56 26.62 -33.17
CA ARG A 124 -15.46 25.33 -33.89
C ARG A 124 -15.23 24.16 -32.94
N LEU A 125 -14.47 24.37 -31.88
CA LEU A 125 -14.30 23.37 -30.83
C LEU A 125 -15.65 23.06 -30.17
N ASP A 126 -16.44 24.07 -29.80
CA ASP A 126 -17.74 23.84 -29.18
C ASP A 126 -18.74 23.15 -30.10
N ALA A 127 -18.76 23.52 -31.38
CA ALA A 127 -19.57 22.82 -32.37
C ALA A 127 -19.18 21.34 -32.49
N CYS A 128 -17.89 21.03 -32.39
CA CYS A 128 -17.39 19.65 -32.40
C CYS A 128 -17.72 18.88 -31.10
N LEU A 129 -17.80 19.58 -29.97
CA LEU A 129 -18.10 19.00 -28.67
C LEU A 129 -19.60 18.84 -28.40
N ALA A 130 -20.46 19.49 -29.20
CA ALA A 130 -21.91 19.37 -29.12
C ALA A 130 -22.31 17.88 -29.15
N ASP A 131 -23.22 17.50 -28.26
CA ASP A 131 -23.78 16.15 -28.13
C ASP A 131 -22.82 15.02 -27.77
N LYS A 132 -21.51 15.29 -27.62
CA LYS A 132 -20.49 14.28 -27.23
C LYS A 132 -20.34 14.08 -25.72
N GLY A 133 -21.00 14.90 -24.90
CA GLY A 133 -20.83 14.89 -23.44
C GLY A 133 -19.42 15.25 -22.96
N ILE A 134 -18.59 15.86 -23.82
CA ILE A 134 -17.23 16.32 -23.51
C ILE A 134 -17.25 17.85 -23.40
N ARG A 135 -16.53 18.41 -22.42
CA ARG A 135 -16.48 19.85 -22.16
C ARG A 135 -15.11 20.42 -22.46
N ARG A 136 -15.02 21.73 -22.77
CA ARG A 136 -13.73 22.44 -22.92
C ARG A 136 -12.74 22.15 -21.78
N GLY A 137 -13.23 22.11 -20.54
CA GLY A 137 -12.42 21.84 -19.34
C GLY A 137 -11.86 20.42 -19.23
N HIS A 138 -12.37 19.47 -20.03
CA HIS A 138 -11.90 18.08 -20.11
C HIS A 138 -10.69 17.94 -21.03
N LEU A 139 -10.49 18.89 -21.96
CA LEU A 139 -9.43 18.86 -22.94
C LEU A 139 -8.12 19.45 -22.39
N PRO A 140 -6.97 19.14 -23.02
CA PRO A 140 -5.68 19.67 -22.60
C PRO A 140 -5.67 21.20 -22.59
N ARG A 141 -5.26 21.80 -21.46
CA ARG A 141 -5.18 23.27 -21.32
C ARG A 141 -4.34 23.96 -22.41
N GLN A 142 -3.38 23.25 -23.01
CA GLN A 142 -2.58 23.77 -24.12
C GLN A 142 -3.41 23.95 -25.40
N MET A 143 -4.33 23.02 -25.72
CA MET A 143 -5.26 23.17 -26.83
C MET A 143 -6.09 24.45 -26.66
N ILE A 144 -6.71 24.62 -25.48
CA ILE A 144 -7.51 25.81 -25.17
C ILE A 144 -6.69 27.09 -25.29
N ALA A 145 -5.46 27.12 -24.76
CA ALA A 145 -4.60 28.30 -24.87
C ALA A 145 -4.23 28.65 -26.32
N ILE A 146 -4.00 27.65 -27.17
CA ILE A 146 -3.71 27.86 -28.60
C ILE A 146 -4.95 28.43 -29.31
N LEU A 147 -6.12 27.84 -29.09
CA LEU A 147 -7.38 28.28 -29.71
C LEU A 147 -7.85 29.65 -29.21
N SER A 148 -7.54 30.01 -27.97
CA SER A 148 -7.86 31.30 -27.36
C SER A 148 -6.83 32.38 -27.67
N GLN A 149 -5.75 32.05 -28.40
CA GLN A 149 -4.61 32.93 -28.66
C GLN A 149 -4.02 33.56 -27.37
N GLU A 150 -4.03 32.82 -26.26
CA GLU A 150 -3.54 33.29 -24.97
C GLU A 150 -2.01 33.42 -24.98
N HIS A 151 -1.51 34.65 -25.05
CA HIS A 151 -0.10 34.95 -24.82
C HIS A 151 0.21 34.97 -23.32
N LYS A 152 1.00 34.00 -22.89
CA LYS A 152 1.47 33.92 -21.50
C LYS A 152 2.73 34.75 -21.33
N ASP A 153 2.66 35.76 -20.45
CA ASP A 153 3.86 36.44 -19.97
C ASP A 153 4.76 35.43 -19.24
N MET A 154 5.89 35.11 -19.86
CA MET A 154 6.85 34.14 -19.35
C MET A 154 7.76 34.77 -18.29
N GLU A 155 8.03 36.07 -18.37
CA GLU A 155 8.87 36.78 -17.41
C GLU A 155 8.18 36.84 -16.04
N GLU A 156 6.89 37.19 -16.03
CA GLU A 156 6.09 37.20 -14.81
C GLU A 156 5.96 35.81 -14.18
N LYS A 157 5.89 34.75 -15.00
CA LYS A 157 5.88 33.36 -14.51
C LYS A 157 7.21 32.92 -13.93
N VAL A 158 8.32 33.30 -14.55
CA VAL A 158 9.67 33.09 -14.00
C VAL A 158 9.77 33.76 -12.64
N ARG A 159 9.41 35.05 -12.55
CA ARG A 159 9.42 35.83 -11.30
C ARG A 159 8.58 35.17 -10.21
N LYS A 160 7.33 34.81 -10.52
CA LYS A 160 6.45 34.13 -9.57
C LYS A 160 7.03 32.79 -9.12
N LYS A 161 7.62 32.01 -10.03
CA LYS A 161 8.18 30.70 -9.69
C LYS A 161 9.43 30.79 -8.82
N LEU A 162 10.29 31.78 -9.08
CA LEU A 162 11.44 32.09 -8.23
C LEU A 162 10.98 32.45 -6.81
N GLN A 163 9.98 33.33 -6.68
CA GLN A 163 9.40 33.70 -5.38
C GLN A 163 8.81 32.49 -4.64
N GLU A 164 8.08 31.61 -5.34
CA GLU A 164 7.58 30.35 -4.75
C GLU A 164 8.72 29.45 -4.24
N MET A 165 9.82 29.32 -5.01
CA MET A 165 10.95 28.49 -4.62
C MET A 165 11.77 29.08 -3.47
N ILE A 166 11.91 30.40 -3.39
CA ILE A 166 12.52 31.10 -2.25
C ILE A 166 11.67 30.88 -1.00
N ALA A 167 10.35 31.09 -1.10
CA ALA A 167 9.43 30.86 0.01
C ALA A 167 9.42 29.40 0.50
N ASP A 168 9.49 28.41 -0.40
CA ASP A 168 9.68 26.99 -0.02
C ASP A 168 11.01 26.75 0.70
N THR A 169 12.08 27.42 0.29
CA THR A 169 13.41 27.32 0.94
C THR A 169 13.36 27.88 2.36
N ASP A 170 12.79 29.07 2.52
CA ASP A 170 12.64 29.73 3.83
C ASP A 170 11.77 28.89 4.77
N HIS A 171 10.65 28.36 4.27
CA HIS A 171 9.81 27.47 5.05
C HIS A 171 10.56 26.23 5.54
N ARG A 172 11.43 25.63 4.70
CA ARG A 172 12.25 24.47 5.10
C ARG A 172 13.30 24.81 6.13
N LEU A 173 13.96 25.97 5.99
CA LEU A 173 14.91 26.48 6.99
C LEU A 173 14.22 26.68 8.34
N ASP A 174 13.08 27.39 8.36
CA ASP A 174 12.30 27.60 9.57
C ASP A 174 11.85 26.29 10.23
N MET A 175 11.43 25.32 9.43
CA MET A 175 11.01 24.01 9.92
C MET A 175 12.18 23.21 10.50
N LEU A 176 13.36 23.28 9.87
CA LEU A 176 14.57 22.63 10.36
C LEU A 176 15.03 23.24 11.69
N ASP A 177 15.08 24.57 11.77
CA ASP A 177 15.47 25.30 12.99
C ASP A 177 14.48 24.99 14.14
N ARG A 178 13.17 25.03 13.87
CA ARG A 178 12.14 24.62 14.86
C ARG A 178 12.28 23.18 15.34
N GLN A 179 12.80 22.27 14.51
CA GLN A 179 12.97 20.87 14.87
C GLN A 179 14.27 20.63 15.64
N THR A 180 15.32 21.39 15.34
CA THR A 180 16.66 21.20 15.91
C THR A 180 16.92 22.03 17.16
N ASP A 181 16.33 23.23 17.27
CA ASP A 181 16.50 24.13 18.43
C ASP A 181 15.65 23.73 19.64
N ARG A 182 14.68 22.83 19.46
CA ARG A 182 13.81 22.36 20.55
C ARG A 182 14.41 21.15 21.26
N LYS A 183 14.15 21.04 22.57
CA LYS A 183 14.48 19.82 23.32
C LYS A 183 13.85 18.60 22.66
N ILE A 184 14.70 17.69 22.18
CA ILE A 184 14.30 16.44 21.53
C ILE A 184 13.55 15.56 22.54
N ARG A 185 12.38 15.08 22.15
CA ARG A 185 11.52 14.15 22.91
C ARG A 185 11.00 13.08 21.95
N ILE A 186 11.73 11.97 21.89
CA ILE A 186 11.37 10.80 21.05
C ILE A 186 9.97 10.31 21.45
N GLY A 187 9.14 9.99 20.46
CA GLY A 187 7.73 9.61 20.66
C GLY A 187 6.74 10.78 20.73
N ARG A 188 7.19 12.01 21.01
CA ARG A 188 6.31 13.19 20.99
C ARG A 188 6.22 13.80 19.58
N LYS A 189 4.99 14.05 19.12
CA LYS A 189 4.72 14.68 17.81
C LYS A 189 5.52 15.98 17.65
N ASN A 190 6.19 16.12 16.50
CA ASN A 190 7.02 17.28 16.13
C ASN A 190 8.18 17.60 17.09
N ALA A 191 8.62 16.66 17.92
CA ALA A 191 9.78 16.81 18.80
C ALA A 191 10.78 15.64 18.69
N GLY A 192 10.57 14.72 17.75
CA GLY A 192 11.51 13.64 17.45
C GLY A 192 12.63 14.08 16.49
N LEU A 193 13.50 13.13 16.14
CA LEU A 193 14.59 13.35 15.19
C LEU A 193 14.08 13.41 13.74
N PRO A 194 14.59 14.33 12.89
CA PRO A 194 14.32 14.30 11.46
C PRO A 194 14.85 13.01 10.81
N LYS A 195 14.06 12.42 9.90
CA LYS A 195 14.49 11.21 9.17
C LYS A 195 15.49 11.56 8.07
N SER A 196 16.74 11.12 8.20
CA SER A 196 17.81 11.41 7.24
C SER A 196 17.49 10.95 5.81
N GLY A 197 16.86 9.78 5.64
CA GLY A 197 16.49 9.26 4.33
C GLY A 197 15.54 10.16 3.52
N VAL A 198 14.62 10.87 4.20
CA VAL A 198 13.70 11.83 3.56
C VAL A 198 14.45 13.08 3.11
N ILE A 199 15.41 13.54 3.91
CA ILE A 199 16.26 14.70 3.60
C ILE A 199 17.17 14.36 2.41
N ALA A 200 17.81 13.19 2.43
CA ALA A 200 18.66 12.70 1.34
C ALA A 200 17.89 12.56 0.01
N ASP A 201 16.68 11.99 0.05
CA ASP A 201 15.82 11.86 -1.14
C ASP A 201 15.37 13.23 -1.68
N TRP A 202 15.13 14.21 -0.81
CA TRP A 202 14.89 15.58 -1.27
C TRP A 202 16.15 16.22 -1.86
N LEU A 203 17.31 16.06 -1.21
CA LEU A 203 18.59 16.63 -1.64
C LEU A 203 19.00 16.13 -3.03
N VAL A 204 19.01 14.81 -3.27
CA VAL A 204 19.40 14.27 -4.57
C VAL A 204 18.41 14.71 -5.66
N ARG A 205 17.10 14.76 -5.38
CA ARG A 205 16.12 15.29 -6.34
C ARG A 205 16.36 16.75 -6.68
N ASP A 206 16.65 17.59 -5.69
CA ASP A 206 16.91 19.01 -5.91
C ASP A 206 18.27 19.21 -6.63
N MET A 207 19.30 18.43 -6.29
CA MET A 207 20.57 18.41 -7.02
C MET A 207 20.37 18.06 -8.50
N MET A 208 19.64 16.98 -8.79
CA MET A 208 19.29 16.61 -10.17
C MET A 208 18.40 17.66 -10.85
N ARG A 209 17.63 18.44 -10.10
CA ARG A 209 16.79 19.50 -10.69
C ARG A 209 17.61 20.70 -11.14
N PHE A 210 18.59 21.12 -10.35
CA PHE A 210 19.42 22.29 -10.62
C PHE A 210 20.64 22.00 -11.50
N GLN A 211 21.15 20.75 -11.50
CA GLN A 211 22.26 20.38 -12.37
C GLN A 211 21.83 20.42 -13.86
N PRO A 212 22.54 21.18 -14.72
CA PRO A 212 22.29 21.18 -16.15
C PRO A 212 22.66 19.82 -16.77
N VAL A 213 22.09 19.52 -17.93
CA VAL A 213 22.50 18.37 -18.74
C VAL A 213 23.55 18.85 -19.74
N ALA A 214 24.65 18.09 -19.91
CA ALA A 214 25.61 18.41 -20.96
C ALA A 214 24.95 18.27 -22.34
N LYS A 215 25.40 19.08 -23.29
CA LYS A 215 24.93 19.03 -24.69
C LYS A 215 26.09 18.65 -25.59
N ASP A 216 25.81 17.92 -26.67
CA ASP A 216 26.78 17.67 -27.73
C ASP A 216 27.00 18.91 -28.61
N THR A 217 27.88 18.80 -29.61
CA THR A 217 28.19 19.88 -30.57
C THR A 217 26.98 20.31 -31.41
N SER A 218 25.93 19.48 -31.50
CA SER A 218 24.67 19.79 -32.17
C SER A 218 23.60 20.38 -31.23
N GLY A 219 23.94 20.60 -29.96
CA GLY A 219 23.03 21.11 -28.93
C GLY A 219 22.08 20.06 -28.35
N LYS A 220 22.22 18.77 -28.68
CA LYS A 220 21.36 17.69 -28.17
C LYS A 220 21.80 17.25 -26.77
N PRO A 221 20.86 16.96 -25.84
CA PRO A 221 21.19 16.50 -24.49
C PRO A 221 21.91 15.16 -24.46
N LEU A 222 23.05 15.10 -23.77
CA LEU A 222 23.74 13.86 -23.41
C LEU A 222 23.16 13.34 -22.10
N ASN A 223 22.19 12.43 -22.18
CA ASN A 223 21.47 11.91 -21.00
C ASN A 223 22.38 11.24 -19.96
N ASN A 224 23.48 10.60 -20.39
CA ASN A 224 24.46 9.95 -19.50
C ASN A 224 25.42 10.94 -18.83
N SER A 225 25.29 12.26 -19.05
CA SER A 225 26.09 13.28 -18.35
C SER A 225 25.65 13.54 -16.91
N LYS A 226 24.54 12.95 -16.49
CA LYS A 226 23.96 13.03 -15.14
C LYS A 226 23.85 11.62 -14.56
N ALA A 227 23.60 11.57 -13.26
CA ALA A 227 23.48 10.31 -12.52
C ALA A 227 22.48 9.35 -13.17
N ASN A 228 22.92 8.12 -13.44
CA ASN A 228 22.04 7.00 -13.76
C ASN A 228 21.33 6.46 -12.50
N SER A 229 20.50 5.44 -12.63
CA SER A 229 19.71 4.90 -11.51
C SER A 229 20.56 4.35 -10.35
N THR A 230 21.68 3.68 -10.64
CA THR A 230 22.59 3.15 -9.63
C THR A 230 23.32 4.29 -8.92
N GLU A 231 23.89 5.22 -9.68
CA GLU A 231 24.58 6.41 -9.17
C GLU A 231 23.66 7.26 -8.28
N TYR A 232 22.43 7.51 -8.73
CA TYR A 232 21.41 8.22 -7.96
C TYR A 232 21.13 7.54 -6.62
N ARG A 233 20.95 6.21 -6.62
CA ARG A 233 20.69 5.42 -5.39
C ARG A 233 21.89 5.44 -4.45
N MET A 234 23.12 5.34 -4.98
CA MET A 234 24.34 5.38 -4.17
C MET A 234 24.54 6.75 -3.54
N LEU A 235 24.32 7.84 -4.28
CA LEU A 235 24.37 9.18 -3.71
C LEU A 235 23.30 9.38 -2.63
N GLN A 236 22.06 8.92 -2.87
CA GLN A 236 20.98 9.03 -1.90
C GLN A 236 21.28 8.24 -0.61
N ARG A 237 21.89 7.05 -0.71
CA ARG A 237 22.34 6.27 0.44
C ARG A 237 23.48 6.95 1.20
N ALA A 238 24.51 7.41 0.49
CA ALA A 238 25.64 8.10 1.12
C ALA A 238 25.19 9.37 1.86
N LEU A 239 24.24 10.14 1.30
CA LEU A 239 23.64 11.29 1.98
C LEU A 239 22.75 10.87 3.17
N ALA A 240 22.02 9.77 3.07
CA ALA A 240 21.19 9.28 4.18
C ALA A 240 22.03 8.84 5.39
N LEU A 241 23.24 8.33 5.14
CA LEU A 241 24.24 7.92 6.12
C LEU A 241 25.46 8.85 6.14
N PHE A 242 25.22 10.16 5.94
CA PHE A 242 26.27 11.17 5.73
C PHE A 242 27.45 11.06 6.71
N GLY A 243 27.19 10.84 8.00
CA GLY A 243 28.24 10.78 9.01
C GLY A 243 29.26 9.65 8.82
N GLY A 244 28.83 8.51 8.26
CA GLY A 244 29.70 7.36 8.00
C GLY A 244 30.21 7.25 6.56
N GLU A 245 29.51 7.87 5.59
CA GLU A 245 29.77 7.69 4.15
C GLU A 245 30.30 8.96 3.45
N LYS A 246 30.65 9.99 4.23
CA LYS A 246 31.07 11.31 3.73
C LYS A 246 32.21 11.24 2.70
N GLU A 247 33.18 10.36 2.93
CA GLU A 247 34.36 10.22 2.06
C GLU A 247 33.99 9.77 0.64
N ARG A 248 32.84 9.10 0.47
CA ARG A 248 32.32 8.70 -0.84
C ARG A 248 31.71 9.85 -1.64
N LEU A 249 31.39 10.97 -1.01
CA LEU A 249 30.70 12.08 -1.67
C LEU A 249 31.59 12.80 -2.69
N THR A 250 32.89 13.02 -2.43
CA THR A 250 33.79 13.66 -3.41
C THR A 250 33.86 12.86 -4.70
N PRO A 251 34.16 11.54 -4.65
CA PRO A 251 34.17 10.71 -5.86
C PRO A 251 32.80 10.67 -6.56
N TYR A 252 31.71 10.54 -5.82
CA TYR A 252 30.36 10.50 -6.38
C TYR A 252 29.98 11.82 -7.08
N PHE A 253 30.26 12.96 -6.46
CA PHE A 253 29.98 14.26 -7.06
C PHE A 253 30.79 14.49 -8.33
N ARG A 254 32.04 14.03 -8.39
CA ARG A 254 32.84 14.10 -9.63
C ARG A 254 32.30 13.15 -10.70
N GLN A 255 32.04 11.89 -10.37
CA GLN A 255 31.52 10.89 -11.31
C GLN A 255 30.19 11.32 -11.95
N MET A 256 29.30 11.93 -11.15
CA MET A 256 27.98 12.39 -11.60
C MET A 256 28.01 13.81 -12.20
N ASN A 257 29.19 14.41 -12.39
CA ASN A 257 29.40 15.79 -12.82
C ASN A 257 28.66 16.84 -11.98
N LEU A 258 28.39 16.56 -10.70
CA LEU A 258 27.82 17.54 -9.76
C LEU A 258 28.88 18.56 -9.31
N THR A 259 30.14 18.16 -9.29
CA THR A 259 31.30 19.05 -9.13
C THR A 259 32.32 18.79 -10.24
N GLY A 260 32.88 19.86 -10.81
CA GLY A 260 33.77 19.77 -11.96
C GLY A 260 33.02 19.37 -13.25
N GLY A 261 33.77 19.04 -14.30
CA GLY A 261 33.23 18.65 -15.61
C GLY A 261 32.53 19.80 -16.35
N ASN A 262 31.72 19.45 -17.36
CA ASN A 262 31.10 20.39 -18.28
C ASN A 262 29.69 20.85 -17.86
N ASN A 263 29.12 20.26 -16.80
CA ASN A 263 27.76 20.54 -16.34
C ASN A 263 27.60 20.48 -14.79
N PRO A 264 28.43 21.23 -14.03
CA PRO A 264 28.42 21.21 -12.57
C PRO A 264 27.10 21.74 -11.98
N HIS A 265 26.83 21.34 -10.74
CA HIS A 265 25.71 21.89 -9.99
C HIS A 265 25.99 23.37 -9.61
N PRO A 266 25.04 24.30 -9.84
CA PRO A 266 25.33 25.74 -9.85
C PRO A 266 25.81 26.31 -8.51
N PHE A 267 25.39 25.74 -7.37
CA PHE A 267 25.72 26.26 -6.04
C PHE A 267 26.19 25.20 -5.05
N LEU A 268 26.55 23.99 -5.50
CA LEU A 268 26.92 22.91 -4.57
C LEU A 268 28.25 23.22 -3.85
N HIS A 269 29.18 23.88 -4.53
CA HIS A 269 30.48 24.28 -3.98
C HIS A 269 30.33 25.27 -2.81
N GLU A 270 29.38 26.20 -2.90
CA GLU A 270 29.07 27.20 -1.86
C GLU A 270 28.63 26.57 -0.54
N THR A 271 28.15 25.32 -0.57
CA THR A 271 27.70 24.62 0.65
C THR A 271 28.83 24.22 1.59
N ARG A 272 30.09 24.21 1.09
CA ARG A 272 31.28 23.70 1.81
C ARG A 272 31.02 22.33 2.42
N TRP A 273 30.42 21.42 1.65
CA TRP A 273 29.91 20.13 2.13
C TRP A 273 30.97 19.28 2.83
N GLU A 274 32.24 19.42 2.43
CA GLU A 274 33.41 18.79 3.05
C GLU A 274 33.64 19.19 4.51
N SER A 275 33.12 20.33 4.97
CA SER A 275 33.28 20.80 6.36
C SER A 275 32.22 20.25 7.32
N HIS A 276 31.11 19.70 6.82
CA HIS A 276 30.02 19.23 7.68
C HIS A 276 30.26 17.81 8.18
N THR A 277 29.78 17.50 9.37
CA THR A 277 29.90 16.15 10.00
C THR A 277 28.61 15.34 9.92
N ASN A 278 27.48 15.97 9.59
CA ASN A 278 26.17 15.35 9.58
C ASN A 278 25.26 15.94 8.50
N ILE A 279 24.23 15.17 8.14
CA ILE A 279 23.28 15.51 7.08
C ILE A 279 22.46 16.78 7.36
N LEU A 280 22.15 17.08 8.63
CA LEU A 280 21.34 18.26 8.97
C LEU A 280 22.12 19.56 8.73
N SER A 281 23.41 19.56 9.09
CA SER A 281 24.31 20.69 8.87
C SER A 281 24.53 20.91 7.38
N PHE A 282 24.77 19.83 6.62
CA PHE A 282 24.85 19.89 5.16
C PHE A 282 23.53 20.38 4.54
N TYR A 283 22.39 19.86 4.98
CA TYR A 283 21.07 20.26 4.48
C TYR A 283 20.80 21.75 4.72
N ARG A 284 21.11 22.26 5.93
CA ARG A 284 20.98 23.68 6.25
C ARG A 284 21.87 24.54 5.35
N SER A 285 23.12 24.14 5.14
CA SER A 285 24.06 24.84 4.25
C SER A 285 23.58 24.83 2.80
N TYR A 286 23.09 23.68 2.32
CA TYR A 286 22.51 23.53 0.98
C TYR A 286 21.30 24.45 0.78
N LEU A 287 20.37 24.52 1.74
CA LEU A 287 19.22 25.41 1.66
C LEU A 287 19.64 26.89 1.63
N LYS A 288 20.65 27.29 2.42
CA LYS A 288 21.19 28.66 2.38
C LYS A 288 21.80 28.99 1.03
N ALA A 289 22.63 28.10 0.47
CA ALA A 289 23.23 28.27 -0.85
C ALA A 289 22.17 28.32 -1.96
N ARG A 290 21.14 27.46 -1.88
CA ARG A 290 20.00 27.47 -2.80
C ARG A 290 19.26 28.80 -2.78
N LYS A 291 19.00 29.37 -1.59
CA LYS A 291 18.35 30.67 -1.47
C LYS A 291 19.19 31.78 -2.11
N ALA A 292 20.48 31.83 -1.81
CA ALA A 292 21.39 32.82 -2.36
C ALA A 292 21.45 32.74 -3.90
N PHE A 293 21.54 31.52 -4.45
CA PHE A 293 21.48 31.30 -5.89
C PHE A 293 20.17 31.77 -6.52
N LEU A 294 19.02 31.44 -5.92
CA LEU A 294 17.72 31.89 -6.45
C LEU A 294 17.56 33.41 -6.41
N GLN A 295 18.19 34.08 -5.44
CA GLN A 295 18.18 35.53 -5.31
C GLN A 295 19.14 36.24 -6.27
N SER A 296 20.21 35.57 -6.73
CA SER A 296 21.17 36.15 -7.67
C SER A 296 20.70 36.17 -9.12
N ILE A 297 19.59 35.47 -9.44
CA ILE A 297 19.04 35.40 -10.79
C ILE A 297 18.36 36.72 -11.16
N GLY A 298 18.95 37.44 -12.12
CA GLY A 298 18.49 38.76 -12.59
C GLY A 298 17.32 38.71 -13.59
N ARG A 299 16.70 39.88 -13.85
CA ARG A 299 15.53 40.03 -14.75
C ARG A 299 15.80 39.72 -16.23
N SER A 300 17.05 39.84 -16.67
CA SER A 300 17.46 39.71 -18.08
C SER A 300 18.04 38.35 -18.45
N ASP A 301 17.98 37.37 -17.55
CA ASP A 301 18.59 36.07 -17.75
C ASP A 301 17.67 35.18 -18.61
N ARG A 302 18.19 34.54 -19.67
CA ARG A 302 17.37 33.88 -20.71
C ARG A 302 16.50 32.77 -20.10
N VAL A 303 15.24 32.63 -20.53
CA VAL A 303 14.32 31.57 -20.07
C VAL A 303 14.93 30.16 -20.21
N GLU A 304 15.76 29.96 -21.24
CA GLU A 304 16.51 28.72 -21.51
C GLU A 304 17.51 28.34 -20.39
N ASN A 305 18.01 29.32 -19.64
CA ASN A 305 18.91 29.10 -18.50
C ASN A 305 18.17 28.60 -17.24
N HIS A 306 16.83 28.58 -17.27
CA HIS A 306 15.98 28.33 -16.11
C HIS A 306 15.24 26.98 -16.16
N ARG A 307 15.81 25.96 -16.81
CA ARG A 307 15.18 24.63 -16.94
C ARG A 307 14.76 24.02 -15.58
N PHE A 308 15.45 24.36 -14.50
CA PHE A 308 15.13 23.95 -13.14
C PHE A 308 13.78 24.52 -12.63
N LEU A 309 13.24 25.59 -13.22
CA LEU A 309 11.92 26.14 -12.85
C LEU A 309 10.75 25.26 -13.29
N LEU A 310 10.96 24.36 -14.27
CA LEU A 310 9.95 23.46 -14.82
C LEU A 310 8.69 24.21 -15.30
N LEU A 311 8.88 25.37 -15.93
CA LEU A 311 7.79 26.15 -16.51
C LEU A 311 7.24 25.43 -17.75
N LYS A 312 5.91 25.47 -17.91
CA LYS A 312 5.26 24.94 -19.11
C LYS A 312 5.37 25.97 -20.22
N GLU A 313 6.39 25.83 -21.06
CA GLU A 313 6.52 26.61 -22.28
C GLU A 313 5.32 26.38 -23.22
N PRO A 314 4.84 27.43 -23.90
CA PRO A 314 3.82 27.28 -24.92
C PRO A 314 4.41 26.52 -26.11
N LYS A 315 4.00 25.25 -26.27
CA LYS A 315 4.29 24.47 -27.46
C LYS A 315 3.30 24.85 -28.56
N THR A 316 3.79 25.07 -29.77
CA THR A 316 2.97 25.51 -30.92
C THR A 316 2.67 24.39 -31.89
N ASP A 317 3.54 23.39 -31.99
CA ASP A 317 3.35 22.25 -32.87
C ASP A 317 2.23 21.33 -32.38
N ARG A 318 1.12 21.33 -33.12
CA ARG A 318 -0.09 20.56 -32.82
C ARG A 318 0.14 19.05 -32.97
N GLN A 319 0.98 18.62 -33.90
CA GLN A 319 1.19 17.19 -34.17
C GLN A 319 1.94 16.51 -33.03
N THR A 320 3.06 17.10 -32.58
CA THR A 320 3.81 16.56 -31.43
C THR A 320 3.02 16.65 -30.13
N LEU A 321 2.17 17.67 -29.96
CA LEU A 321 1.25 17.76 -28.83
C LEU A 321 0.24 16.61 -28.79
N VAL A 322 -0.45 16.37 -29.89
CA VAL A 322 -1.48 15.31 -29.99
C VAL A 322 -0.87 13.92 -29.84
N ALA A 323 0.30 13.66 -30.44
CA ALA A 323 1.03 12.42 -30.23
C ALA A 323 1.36 12.20 -28.73
N GLY A 324 1.76 13.26 -28.03
CA GLY A 324 1.98 13.22 -26.58
C GLY A 324 0.70 12.91 -25.79
N TRP A 325 -0.42 13.56 -26.12
CA TRP A 325 -1.70 13.35 -25.41
C TRP A 325 -2.29 11.95 -25.62
N LYS A 326 -2.05 11.32 -26.78
CA LYS A 326 -2.46 9.94 -27.06
C LYS A 326 -1.55 8.88 -26.43
N SER A 327 -0.27 9.19 -26.20
CA SER A 327 0.70 8.22 -25.65
C SER A 327 0.42 7.79 -24.21
N GLU A 328 -0.08 8.70 -23.37
CA GLU A 328 -0.53 8.43 -22.00
C GLU A 328 -1.91 9.06 -21.78
N PHE A 329 -2.92 8.51 -22.47
CA PHE A 329 -4.25 9.12 -22.47
C PHE A 329 -4.91 9.08 -21.09
N HIS A 330 -5.39 10.22 -20.62
CA HIS A 330 -6.14 10.35 -19.37
C HIS A 330 -7.60 10.63 -19.66
N LEU A 331 -8.48 9.75 -19.20
CA LEU A 331 -9.92 9.96 -19.29
C LEU A 331 -10.35 11.17 -18.46
N PRO A 332 -11.34 11.95 -18.94
CA PRO A 332 -11.86 13.08 -18.18
C PRO A 332 -12.69 12.63 -16.97
N ARG A 333 -13.07 13.60 -16.13
CA ARG A 333 -13.96 13.38 -14.99
C ARG A 333 -15.42 13.48 -15.44
N GLY A 334 -16.31 12.80 -14.74
CA GLY A 334 -17.76 12.89 -14.96
C GLY A 334 -18.27 12.12 -16.17
N ILE A 335 -17.55 11.11 -16.67
CA ILE A 335 -17.90 10.40 -17.93
C ILE A 335 -19.24 9.64 -17.84
N PHE A 336 -19.66 9.30 -16.62
CA PHE A 336 -20.91 8.62 -16.32
C PHE A 336 -22.02 9.56 -15.83
N THR A 337 -21.76 10.86 -15.65
CA THR A 337 -22.70 11.77 -14.95
C THR A 337 -24.05 11.87 -15.67
N GLU A 338 -24.05 12.17 -16.96
CA GLU A 338 -25.29 12.28 -17.73
C GLU A 338 -25.95 10.91 -17.94
N ALA A 339 -25.16 9.85 -18.16
CA ALA A 339 -25.72 8.50 -18.30
C ALA A 339 -26.45 8.03 -17.03
N VAL A 340 -25.92 8.35 -15.84
CA VAL A 340 -26.59 8.10 -14.57
C VAL A 340 -27.84 8.97 -14.42
N ARG A 341 -27.77 10.25 -14.83
CA ARG A 341 -28.92 11.16 -14.80
C ARG A 341 -30.08 10.61 -15.64
N ASP A 342 -29.79 10.20 -16.86
CA ASP A 342 -30.78 9.65 -17.78
C ASP A 342 -31.43 8.40 -17.18
N CYS A 343 -30.62 7.46 -16.66
CA CYS A 343 -31.15 6.26 -16.00
C CYS A 343 -32.05 6.59 -14.81
N LEU A 344 -31.68 7.56 -13.97
CA LEU A 344 -32.48 7.94 -12.80
C LEU A 344 -33.79 8.64 -13.19
N ILE A 345 -33.78 9.50 -14.21
CA ILE A 345 -34.99 10.13 -14.76
C ILE A 345 -35.93 9.05 -15.29
N GLU A 346 -35.43 8.12 -16.09
CA GLU A 346 -36.22 6.99 -16.60
C GLU A 346 -36.79 6.09 -15.49
N MET A 347 -36.18 6.07 -14.31
CA MET A 347 -36.65 5.35 -13.12
C MET A 347 -37.63 6.17 -12.26
N GLY A 348 -38.03 7.37 -12.69
CA GLY A 348 -39.00 8.22 -12.00
C GLY A 348 -38.39 9.15 -10.94
N HIS A 349 -37.07 9.43 -11.01
CA HIS A 349 -36.39 10.39 -10.13
C HIS A 349 -36.18 11.75 -10.83
N ASP A 350 -37.23 12.35 -11.40
CA ASP A 350 -37.17 13.55 -12.25
C ASP A 350 -36.46 14.76 -11.61
N GLU A 351 -36.52 14.89 -10.29
CA GLU A 351 -35.84 15.95 -9.52
C GLU A 351 -34.32 16.03 -9.77
N VAL A 352 -33.68 14.90 -10.12
CA VAL A 352 -32.24 14.87 -10.43
C VAL A 352 -31.94 15.62 -11.71
N GLY A 353 -32.91 15.83 -12.59
CA GLY A 353 -32.80 16.67 -13.78
C GLY A 353 -32.40 18.12 -13.44
N SER A 354 -32.85 18.63 -12.29
CA SER A 354 -32.50 19.97 -11.81
C SER A 354 -31.09 20.10 -11.23
N TYR A 355 -30.43 18.97 -10.94
CA TYR A 355 -29.14 18.98 -10.26
C TYR A 355 -28.01 19.41 -11.20
N LYS A 356 -27.22 20.39 -10.74
CA LYS A 356 -25.97 20.77 -11.42
C LYS A 356 -25.02 19.56 -11.49
N GLU A 357 -24.32 19.44 -12.61
CA GLU A 357 -23.32 18.38 -12.83
C GLU A 357 -22.24 18.37 -11.73
N VAL A 358 -21.76 19.55 -11.31
CA VAL A 358 -20.80 19.66 -10.20
C VAL A 358 -21.45 19.20 -8.90
N GLY A 359 -21.03 18.03 -8.43
CA GLY A 359 -21.57 17.40 -7.23
C GLY A 359 -22.85 16.60 -7.46
N PHE A 360 -23.23 16.34 -8.71
CA PHE A 360 -24.39 15.51 -9.07
C PHE A 360 -24.37 14.15 -8.36
N MET A 361 -23.31 13.36 -8.60
CA MET A 361 -23.14 12.02 -8.00
C MET A 361 -23.16 12.07 -6.46
N ALA A 362 -22.72 13.20 -5.90
CA ALA A 362 -22.67 13.39 -4.46
C ALA A 362 -24.08 13.47 -3.83
N LYS A 363 -25.09 13.84 -4.62
CA LYS A 363 -26.50 13.94 -4.23
C LYS A 363 -27.35 12.78 -4.76
N ALA A 364 -27.08 12.33 -5.99
CA ALA A 364 -27.87 11.31 -6.67
C ALA A 364 -27.77 9.93 -6.00
N VAL A 365 -26.55 9.52 -5.61
CA VAL A 365 -26.31 8.22 -4.96
C VAL A 365 -27.09 8.06 -3.65
N PRO A 366 -26.98 8.97 -2.65
CA PRO A 366 -27.74 8.82 -1.41
C PRO A 366 -29.25 8.93 -1.63
N LEU A 367 -29.72 9.76 -2.59
CA LEU A 367 -31.13 9.86 -2.92
C LEU A 367 -31.70 8.53 -3.44
N TYR A 368 -31.02 7.93 -4.41
CA TYR A 368 -31.40 6.63 -4.95
C TYR A 368 -31.37 5.56 -3.86
N PHE A 369 -30.30 5.51 -3.07
CA PHE A 369 -30.15 4.53 -2.00
C PHE A 369 -31.25 4.62 -0.93
N GLU A 370 -31.64 5.84 -0.55
CA GLU A 370 -32.71 6.08 0.42
C GLU A 370 -34.08 5.68 -0.13
N ARG A 371 -34.37 5.94 -1.40
CA ARG A 371 -35.69 5.67 -1.98
C ARG A 371 -35.84 4.25 -2.49
N ALA A 372 -34.94 3.82 -3.36
CA ALA A 372 -34.99 2.51 -4.01
C ALA A 372 -34.62 1.40 -3.02
N CYS A 373 -33.54 1.57 -2.25
CA CYS A 373 -33.08 0.54 -1.31
C CYS A 373 -33.70 0.67 0.10
N LYS A 374 -34.42 1.76 0.41
CA LYS A 374 -35.01 2.05 1.74
C LYS A 374 -33.97 1.99 2.88
N ASP A 375 -32.76 2.43 2.56
CA ASP A 375 -31.58 2.32 3.42
C ASP A 375 -30.85 3.67 3.54
N ARG A 376 -29.92 3.79 4.47
CA ARG A 376 -29.12 5.00 4.70
C ARG A 376 -27.72 4.63 5.18
N VAL A 377 -26.84 5.63 5.23
CA VAL A 377 -25.48 5.44 5.73
C VAL A 377 -25.47 5.07 7.22
N GLN A 378 -24.33 4.58 7.69
CA GLN A 378 -24.10 4.12 9.04
C GLN A 378 -24.31 5.24 10.08
N PRO A 379 -24.83 4.94 11.30
CA PRO A 379 -25.21 5.96 12.28
C PRO A 379 -24.06 6.84 12.79
N PHE A 380 -22.81 6.37 12.74
CA PHE A 380 -21.66 7.15 13.20
C PHE A 380 -21.42 8.42 12.36
N TYR A 381 -22.03 8.51 11.18
CA TYR A 381 -22.00 9.70 10.35
C TYR A 381 -22.88 10.86 10.84
N ASP A 382 -23.73 10.60 11.83
CA ASP A 382 -24.59 11.59 12.48
C ASP A 382 -23.90 12.25 13.69
N TYR A 383 -22.76 11.72 14.15
CA TYR A 383 -22.02 12.30 15.26
C TYR A 383 -21.54 13.73 14.97
N PRO A 384 -21.51 14.60 16.01
CA PRO A 384 -20.88 15.90 15.89
C PRO A 384 -19.38 15.73 15.65
N PHE A 385 -18.81 16.49 14.71
CA PHE A 385 -17.37 16.44 14.42
C PHE A 385 -16.73 17.81 14.52
N ASN A 386 -15.42 17.81 14.72
CA ASN A 386 -14.62 19.02 14.89
C ASN A 386 -14.52 19.80 13.57
N VAL A 387 -15.07 21.02 13.53
CA VAL A 387 -14.96 21.95 12.39
C VAL A 387 -13.72 22.84 12.47
N GLY A 388 -13.02 22.84 13.61
CA GLY A 388 -11.78 23.58 13.84
C GLY A 388 -10.53 22.78 13.48
N ASN A 389 -9.38 23.18 14.03
CA ASN A 389 -8.11 22.56 13.73
C ASN A 389 -7.99 21.14 14.35
N SER A 390 -7.96 20.11 13.50
CA SER A 390 -7.85 18.70 13.91
C SER A 390 -6.56 18.36 14.66
N LEU A 391 -5.51 19.16 14.51
CA LEU A 391 -4.23 18.97 15.21
C LEU A 391 -4.23 19.54 16.64
N LYS A 392 -5.29 20.26 17.02
CA LYS A 392 -5.45 20.87 18.36
C LYS A 392 -6.78 20.42 18.99
N PRO A 393 -6.95 19.12 19.30
CA PRO A 393 -8.24 18.57 19.75
C PRO A 393 -8.75 19.20 21.06
N LYS A 394 -7.87 19.64 21.97
CA LYS A 394 -8.25 20.35 23.21
C LYS A 394 -8.90 21.72 22.97
N LYS A 395 -8.76 22.28 21.76
CA LYS A 395 -9.45 23.49 21.29
C LYS A 395 -10.45 23.14 20.17
N GLY A 396 -10.87 21.88 20.09
CA GLY A 396 -11.78 21.39 19.06
C GLY A 396 -13.17 21.98 19.27
N ARG A 397 -13.84 22.29 18.17
CA ARG A 397 -15.21 22.79 18.14
C ARG A 397 -16.08 21.74 17.44
N PHE A 398 -16.79 20.95 18.23
CA PHE A 398 -17.65 19.88 17.74
C PHE A 398 -19.06 20.40 17.58
N LEU A 399 -19.58 20.33 16.36
CA LEU A 399 -20.90 20.88 16.02
C LEU A 399 -21.82 19.77 15.50
N SER A 400 -23.12 19.88 15.82
CA SER A 400 -24.18 19.03 15.25
C SER A 400 -24.38 19.29 13.75
N LYS A 401 -25.25 18.55 13.07
CA LYS A 401 -25.49 18.78 11.63
C LYS A 401 -26.22 20.11 11.40
N GLU A 402 -27.13 20.45 12.29
CA GLU A 402 -27.95 21.66 12.28
C GLU A 402 -27.05 22.89 12.49
N ASP A 403 -26.24 22.90 13.55
CA ASP A 403 -25.31 23.99 13.85
C ASP A 403 -24.28 24.19 12.71
N ARG A 404 -23.80 23.07 12.14
CA ARG A 404 -22.89 23.11 10.99
C ARG A 404 -23.53 23.77 9.78
N ALA A 405 -24.81 23.51 9.50
CA ALA A 405 -25.49 24.09 8.35
C ALA A 405 -25.61 25.61 8.48
N GLU A 406 -26.01 26.10 9.65
CA GLU A 406 -26.11 27.53 9.95
C GLU A 406 -24.75 28.23 9.83
N GLU A 407 -23.73 27.70 10.51
CA GLU A 407 -22.39 28.28 10.48
C GLU A 407 -21.72 28.23 9.09
N TRP A 408 -22.04 27.21 8.30
CA TRP A 408 -21.51 27.06 6.96
C TRP A 408 -22.03 28.13 6.02
N GLU A 409 -23.33 28.45 6.07
CA GLU A 409 -23.90 29.53 5.26
C GLU A 409 -23.42 30.90 5.74
N SER A 410 -23.35 31.14 7.04
CA SER A 410 -22.75 32.35 7.61
C SER A 410 -21.28 32.53 7.19
N GLY A 411 -20.50 31.45 7.26
CA GLY A 411 -19.10 31.42 6.84
C GLY A 411 -18.92 31.67 5.35
N LYS A 412 -19.74 31.07 4.50
CA LYS A 412 -19.73 31.31 3.04
C LYS A 412 -19.92 32.79 2.73
N GLU A 413 -20.93 33.42 3.33
CA GLU A 413 -21.23 34.83 3.04
C GLU A 413 -20.12 35.74 3.57
N ARG A 414 -19.70 35.53 4.82
CA ARG A 414 -18.60 36.27 5.44
C ARG A 414 -17.33 36.24 4.59
N PHE A 415 -16.90 35.06 4.15
CA PHE A 415 -15.65 34.92 3.40
C PHE A 415 -15.81 35.26 1.90
N ARG A 416 -17.02 35.20 1.34
CA ARG A 416 -17.29 35.71 -0.02
C ARG A 416 -17.08 37.22 -0.07
N LEU A 417 -17.66 37.96 0.88
CA LEU A 417 -17.53 39.42 0.99
C LEU A 417 -16.07 39.84 1.24
N ALA A 418 -15.39 39.19 2.18
CA ALA A 418 -14.01 39.54 2.50
C ALA A 418 -12.99 39.14 1.40
N LYS A 419 -13.33 38.16 0.53
CA LYS A 419 -12.55 37.90 -0.69
C LYS A 419 -12.73 39.00 -1.74
N LEU A 420 -13.94 39.55 -1.86
CA LEU A 420 -14.24 40.66 -2.77
C LEU A 420 -13.49 41.94 -2.35
N LYS A 421 -13.36 42.17 -1.05
CA LYS A 421 -12.62 43.30 -0.45
C LYS A 421 -11.09 43.14 -0.45
N LYS A 422 -10.53 42.03 -0.97
CA LYS A 422 -9.10 41.64 -0.90
C LYS A 422 -8.49 41.48 0.50
N GLU A 423 -9.22 41.78 1.58
CA GLU A 423 -8.78 41.69 2.99
C GLU A 423 -8.22 40.30 3.37
N ILE A 424 -8.80 39.20 2.85
CA ILE A 424 -8.33 37.82 3.13
C ILE A 424 -6.97 37.51 2.49
N LEU A 425 -6.66 38.12 1.34
CA LEU A 425 -5.46 37.77 0.56
C LEU A 425 -4.17 38.26 1.24
N GLU A 426 -4.28 39.35 2.01
CA GLU A 426 -3.16 40.02 2.68
C GLU A 426 -2.95 39.51 4.12
N ALA A 427 -4.01 39.06 4.81
CA ALA A 427 -3.96 38.82 6.25
C ALA A 427 -3.64 37.39 6.72
N LYS A 428 -3.56 36.37 5.84
CA LYS A 428 -3.40 34.94 6.26
C LYS A 428 -4.28 34.58 7.48
N GLU A 429 -5.52 35.06 7.52
CA GLU A 429 -6.34 34.92 8.72
C GLU A 429 -6.61 33.44 9.05
N HIS A 430 -6.30 33.05 10.29
CA HIS A 430 -6.52 31.70 10.80
C HIS A 430 -7.96 31.17 10.60
N PRO A 431 -9.03 31.96 10.79
CA PRO A 431 -10.41 31.50 10.58
C PRO A 431 -10.73 31.05 9.15
N TYR A 432 -10.22 31.74 8.12
CA TYR A 432 -10.48 31.35 6.73
C TYR A 432 -9.78 30.03 6.37
N LEU A 433 -8.56 29.82 6.86
CA LEU A 433 -7.82 28.58 6.63
C LEU A 433 -8.49 27.38 7.31
N ASP A 434 -9.00 27.58 8.54
CA ASP A 434 -9.77 26.55 9.25
C ASP A 434 -11.09 26.24 8.53
N PHE A 435 -11.83 27.27 8.07
CA PHE A 435 -13.04 27.06 7.26
C PHE A 435 -12.76 26.33 5.95
N LYS A 436 -11.70 26.70 5.22
CA LYS A 436 -11.28 26.01 4.00
C LYS A 436 -10.88 24.55 4.26
N SER A 437 -10.26 24.27 5.42
CA SER A 437 -9.94 22.91 5.85
C SER A 437 -11.23 22.12 6.12
N TRP A 438 -12.20 22.71 6.81
CA TRP A 438 -13.53 22.10 7.00
C TRP A 438 -14.23 21.85 5.65
N GLN A 439 -14.18 22.78 4.70
CA GLN A 439 -14.75 22.58 3.36
C GLN A 439 -14.15 21.37 2.63
N LYS A 440 -12.83 21.20 2.75
CA LYS A 440 -12.13 20.05 2.19
C LYS A 440 -12.56 18.75 2.89
N PHE A 441 -12.67 18.76 4.22
CA PHE A 441 -13.12 17.61 5.00
C PHE A 441 -14.54 17.19 4.62
N GLU A 442 -15.49 18.11 4.51
CA GLU A 442 -16.88 17.82 4.07
C GLU A 442 -16.92 17.18 2.67
N ARG A 443 -16.07 17.65 1.75
CA ARG A 443 -15.95 17.06 0.42
C ARG A 443 -15.43 15.63 0.47
N GLU A 444 -14.42 15.38 1.29
CA GLU A 444 -13.84 14.04 1.50
C GLU A 444 -14.84 13.11 2.20
N LEU A 445 -15.50 13.59 3.26
CA LEU A 445 -16.51 12.85 4.01
C LEU A 445 -17.68 12.42 3.12
N ARG A 446 -18.18 13.32 2.25
CA ARG A 446 -19.25 12.98 1.31
C ARG A 446 -18.83 11.94 0.27
N LEU A 447 -17.58 12.01 -0.19
CA LEU A 447 -17.05 10.99 -1.09
C LEU A 447 -16.99 9.62 -0.41
N VAL A 448 -16.47 9.56 0.82
CA VAL A 448 -16.40 8.30 1.60
C VAL A 448 -17.79 7.75 1.89
N LYS A 449 -18.75 8.58 2.32
CA LYS A 449 -20.16 8.16 2.52
C LYS A 449 -20.75 7.50 1.28
N ASN A 450 -20.55 8.09 0.11
CA ASN A 450 -21.08 7.51 -1.13
C ASN A 450 -20.31 6.25 -1.55
N GLN A 451 -19.01 6.17 -1.27
CA GLN A 451 -18.24 4.94 -1.48
C GLN A 451 -18.71 3.81 -0.56
N ASP A 452 -19.07 4.10 0.70
CA ASP A 452 -19.66 3.13 1.62
C ASP A 452 -20.99 2.60 1.09
N ILE A 453 -21.85 3.48 0.54
CA ILE A 453 -23.12 3.07 -0.11
C ILE A 453 -22.84 2.10 -1.27
N ILE A 454 -21.94 2.46 -2.19
CA ILE A 454 -21.64 1.60 -3.34
C ILE A 454 -20.97 0.29 -2.90
N THR A 455 -20.10 0.33 -1.90
CA THR A 455 -19.50 -0.87 -1.32
C THR A 455 -20.56 -1.77 -0.72
N TRP A 456 -21.54 -1.19 -0.02
CA TRP A 456 -22.67 -1.95 0.53
C TRP A 456 -23.51 -2.60 -0.55
N MET A 457 -23.82 -1.89 -1.65
CA MET A 457 -24.51 -2.47 -2.80
C MET A 457 -23.73 -3.65 -3.39
N MET A 458 -22.40 -3.51 -3.58
CA MET A 458 -21.55 -4.62 -4.03
C MET A 458 -21.56 -5.81 -3.05
N CYS A 459 -21.48 -5.54 -1.74
CA CYS A 459 -21.53 -6.59 -0.73
C CYS A 459 -22.88 -7.31 -0.73
N ARG A 460 -23.99 -6.59 -0.88
CA ARG A 460 -25.33 -7.17 -0.95
C ARG A 460 -25.45 -8.12 -2.14
N ASP A 461 -25.03 -7.69 -3.32
CA ASP A 461 -25.11 -8.51 -4.52
C ASP A 461 -24.25 -9.79 -4.39
N LEU A 462 -23.03 -9.68 -3.85
CA LEU A 462 -22.19 -10.85 -3.57
C LEU A 462 -22.81 -11.79 -2.51
N MET A 463 -23.48 -11.24 -1.48
CA MET A 463 -24.18 -12.06 -0.48
C MET A 463 -25.38 -12.80 -1.08
N GLU A 464 -26.06 -12.20 -2.05
CA GLU A 464 -27.17 -12.83 -2.76
C GLU A 464 -26.70 -13.92 -3.73
N GLU A 465 -25.59 -13.71 -4.43
CA GLU A 465 -24.97 -14.70 -5.33
C GLU A 465 -24.36 -15.89 -4.56
N ASN A 466 -23.80 -15.66 -3.38
CA ASN A 466 -23.11 -16.67 -2.58
C ASN A 466 -23.95 -17.13 -1.37
N LYS A 467 -25.28 -17.24 -1.53
CA LYS A 467 -26.15 -17.78 -0.48
C LYS A 467 -25.69 -19.18 -0.09
N VAL A 468 -25.25 -19.32 1.15
CA VAL A 468 -24.88 -20.62 1.72
C VAL A 468 -26.14 -21.28 2.27
N GLU A 469 -26.44 -22.50 1.83
CA GLU A 469 -27.57 -23.28 2.36
C GLU A 469 -27.49 -23.38 3.90
N GLY A 470 -28.61 -23.12 4.58
CA GLY A 470 -28.69 -23.07 6.05
C GLY A 470 -28.24 -21.75 6.69
N LEU A 471 -27.82 -20.75 5.90
CA LEU A 471 -27.34 -19.46 6.38
C LEU A 471 -28.33 -18.33 6.08
N ASP A 472 -29.44 -18.29 6.82
CA ASP A 472 -30.38 -17.16 6.75
C ASP A 472 -29.75 -15.91 7.40
N THR A 473 -29.64 -14.83 6.64
CA THR A 473 -29.16 -13.52 7.11
C THR A 473 -30.29 -12.52 7.29
N GLY A 474 -31.53 -12.84 6.93
CA GLY A 474 -32.59 -11.84 6.76
C GLY A 474 -32.15 -10.67 5.87
N THR A 475 -32.95 -9.60 5.88
CA THR A 475 -32.59 -8.36 5.18
C THR A 475 -31.60 -7.56 6.03
N LEU A 476 -30.43 -7.27 5.47
CA LEU A 476 -29.43 -6.41 6.08
C LEU A 476 -29.50 -5.01 5.49
N TYR A 477 -29.22 -4.01 6.32
CA TYR A 477 -29.15 -2.61 5.91
C TYR A 477 -27.84 -1.98 6.37
N LEU A 478 -27.30 -1.06 5.57
CA LEU A 478 -26.09 -0.29 5.89
C LEU A 478 -26.28 0.53 7.17
N LYS A 479 -27.49 1.06 7.38
CA LYS A 479 -27.86 1.83 8.59
C LYS A 479 -27.79 1.01 9.89
N ASP A 480 -27.74 -0.32 9.79
CA ASP A 480 -27.67 -1.23 10.93
C ASP A 480 -26.22 -1.66 11.26
N ILE A 481 -25.24 -1.24 10.44
CA ILE A 481 -23.82 -1.43 10.75
C ILE A 481 -23.37 -0.41 11.79
N ARG A 482 -23.35 -0.83 13.06
CA ARG A 482 -22.92 -0.01 14.21
C ARG A 482 -21.60 -0.50 14.77
N THR A 483 -20.75 0.44 15.19
CA THR A 483 -19.47 0.14 15.84
C THR A 483 -19.59 -0.05 17.34
N ASP A 484 -20.66 0.44 17.97
CA ASP A 484 -20.91 0.21 19.39
C ASP A 484 -21.35 -1.24 19.62
N VAL A 485 -20.53 -1.97 20.38
CA VAL A 485 -20.70 -3.39 20.68
C VAL A 485 -21.61 -3.60 21.90
N TYR A 486 -21.85 -2.54 22.68
CA TYR A 486 -22.65 -2.58 23.91
C TYR A 486 -24.14 -2.30 23.67
N GLU A 487 -24.51 -1.70 22.53
CA GLU A 487 -25.91 -1.61 22.13
C GLU A 487 -26.46 -3.02 21.88
N GLN A 488 -27.24 -3.53 22.83
CA GLN A 488 -27.94 -4.80 22.74
C GLN A 488 -29.06 -4.69 21.69
N GLY A 489 -28.70 -4.90 20.43
CA GLY A 489 -29.65 -5.01 19.33
C GLY A 489 -29.26 -6.17 18.43
N SER A 490 -30.17 -7.14 18.29
CA SER A 490 -30.08 -8.29 17.36
C SER A 490 -29.91 -7.89 15.87
N LEU A 491 -30.07 -6.60 15.56
CA LEU A 491 -29.99 -6.02 14.22
C LEU A 491 -28.56 -5.72 13.75
N ASN A 492 -27.58 -5.57 14.66
CA ASN A 492 -26.21 -5.30 14.22
C ASN A 492 -25.58 -6.55 13.62
N VAL A 493 -25.38 -6.55 12.29
CA VAL A 493 -24.75 -7.64 11.54
C VAL A 493 -23.40 -8.05 12.14
N LEU A 494 -22.62 -7.09 12.66
CA LEU A 494 -21.28 -7.33 13.17
C LEU A 494 -21.25 -8.09 14.50
N ASN A 495 -22.37 -8.07 15.24
CA ASN A 495 -22.55 -8.84 16.48
C ASN A 495 -23.04 -10.26 16.23
N ARG A 496 -23.39 -10.61 14.98
CA ARG A 496 -23.79 -11.97 14.63
C ARG A 496 -22.59 -12.89 14.69
N VAL A 497 -22.80 -14.03 15.31
CA VAL A 497 -21.87 -15.15 15.37
C VAL A 497 -22.09 -15.98 14.11
N LYS A 498 -21.01 -16.23 13.36
CA LYS A 498 -21.07 -17.05 12.15
C LYS A 498 -19.85 -17.98 12.13
N PRO A 499 -20.06 -19.27 11.82
CA PRO A 499 -18.95 -20.18 11.66
C PRO A 499 -18.07 -19.71 10.50
N MET A 500 -16.76 -19.70 10.71
CA MET A 500 -15.78 -19.48 9.67
C MET A 500 -14.83 -20.66 9.64
N ARG A 501 -14.53 -21.15 8.43
CA ARG A 501 -13.49 -22.15 8.20
C ARG A 501 -12.35 -21.52 7.42
N LEU A 502 -11.12 -21.74 7.89
CA LEU A 502 -9.93 -21.24 7.20
C LEU A 502 -8.93 -22.38 7.02
N PRO A 503 -8.34 -22.52 5.81
CA PRO A 503 -7.33 -23.52 5.56
C PRO A 503 -5.96 -23.11 6.12
N VAL A 504 -5.22 -24.10 6.60
CA VAL A 504 -3.81 -24.02 6.98
C VAL A 504 -3.07 -25.07 6.18
N VAL A 505 -2.23 -24.59 5.25
CA VAL A 505 -1.42 -25.47 4.39
C VAL A 505 -0.12 -25.81 5.10
N VAL A 506 0.16 -27.11 5.21
CA VAL A 506 1.35 -27.66 5.85
C VAL A 506 2.38 -27.97 4.78
N TYR A 507 3.62 -27.52 4.98
CA TYR A 507 4.74 -27.76 4.10
C TYR A 507 5.89 -28.43 4.85
N ARG A 508 6.82 -29.03 4.10
CA ARG A 508 8.08 -29.52 4.65
C ARG A 508 8.92 -28.38 5.21
N ALA A 509 9.69 -28.67 6.25
CA ALA A 509 10.64 -27.74 6.83
C ALA A 509 12.02 -28.37 6.98
N ASP A 510 13.07 -27.56 6.91
CA ASP A 510 14.44 -28.01 7.18
C ASP A 510 14.71 -28.15 8.69
N SER A 511 15.91 -28.61 9.04
CA SER A 511 16.36 -28.79 10.43
C SER A 511 16.48 -27.48 11.23
N ARG A 512 16.40 -26.31 10.56
CA ARG A 512 16.39 -24.97 11.16
C ARG A 512 14.99 -24.36 11.23
N GLY A 513 13.97 -25.10 10.79
CA GLY A 513 12.58 -24.66 10.84
C GLY A 513 12.14 -23.76 9.68
N HIS A 514 12.93 -23.66 8.60
CA HIS A 514 12.53 -22.94 7.38
C HIS A 514 11.54 -23.77 6.58
N VAL A 515 10.40 -23.18 6.28
CA VAL A 515 9.28 -23.83 5.58
C VAL A 515 9.45 -23.69 4.06
N HIS A 516 9.50 -24.82 3.34
CA HIS A 516 9.69 -24.86 1.88
C HIS A 516 8.36 -24.76 1.13
N LYS A 517 7.88 -23.52 0.94
CA LYS A 517 6.61 -23.25 0.24
C LYS A 517 6.65 -23.52 -1.27
N GLU A 518 7.84 -23.69 -1.85
CA GLU A 518 8.04 -24.00 -3.27
C GLU A 518 7.77 -25.48 -3.57
N GLN A 519 7.78 -26.34 -2.55
CA GLN A 519 7.50 -27.76 -2.68
C GLN A 519 6.00 -28.03 -2.57
N ALA A 520 5.56 -29.20 -3.05
CA ALA A 520 4.20 -29.66 -2.87
C ALA A 520 3.84 -29.69 -1.37
N PRO A 521 2.66 -29.18 -0.99
CA PRO A 521 2.22 -29.21 0.41
C PRO A 521 2.04 -30.66 0.87
N LEU A 522 2.28 -30.90 2.16
CA LEU A 522 2.06 -32.19 2.80
C LEU A 522 0.57 -32.46 3.02
N ALA A 523 -0.15 -31.44 3.48
CA ALA A 523 -1.59 -31.51 3.73
C ALA A 523 -2.19 -30.10 3.83
N THR A 524 -3.52 -30.02 3.73
CA THR A 524 -4.29 -28.82 4.11
C THR A 524 -5.24 -29.18 5.24
N VAL A 525 -5.06 -28.55 6.40
CA VAL A 525 -5.92 -28.74 7.58
C VAL A 525 -6.83 -27.53 7.70
N TYR A 526 -8.10 -27.74 8.04
CA TYR A 526 -9.05 -26.65 8.24
C TYR A 526 -9.24 -26.37 9.72
N ILE A 527 -9.25 -25.09 10.08
CA ILE A 527 -9.66 -24.66 11.42
C ILE A 527 -11.07 -24.07 11.31
N GLU A 528 -11.96 -24.43 12.24
CA GLU A 528 -13.31 -23.88 12.35
C GLU A 528 -13.46 -23.04 13.62
N GLU A 529 -14.03 -21.86 13.47
CA GLU A 529 -14.40 -20.97 14.57
C GLU A 529 -15.91 -20.73 14.50
N ARG A 530 -16.67 -21.27 15.46
CA ARG A 530 -18.14 -21.26 15.46
C ARG A 530 -18.74 -20.09 16.21
N ASP A 531 -18.06 -19.59 17.25
CA ASP A 531 -18.65 -18.71 18.27
C ASP A 531 -18.15 -17.26 18.21
N THR A 532 -17.38 -16.91 17.19
CA THR A 532 -16.81 -15.58 17.03
C THR A 532 -17.74 -14.64 16.25
N LYS A 533 -18.06 -13.51 16.88
CA LYS A 533 -18.71 -12.37 16.22
C LYS A 533 -17.92 -11.93 14.99
N LEU A 534 -18.60 -11.53 13.91
CA LEU A 534 -17.93 -11.02 12.68
C LEU A 534 -16.85 -9.96 12.97
N LEU A 535 -17.10 -9.04 13.91
CA LEU A 535 -16.13 -8.02 14.37
C LEU A 535 -14.78 -8.57 14.83
N LYS A 536 -14.72 -9.81 15.30
CA LYS A 536 -13.53 -10.46 15.87
C LYS A 536 -12.89 -11.47 14.91
N GLN A 537 -13.46 -11.71 13.73
CA GLN A 537 -12.93 -12.68 12.75
C GLN A 537 -11.56 -12.27 12.17
N GLY A 538 -11.19 -10.98 12.24
CA GLY A 538 -9.85 -10.52 11.86
C GLY A 538 -8.73 -11.21 12.65
N ASN A 539 -8.97 -11.49 13.95
CA ASN A 539 -8.01 -12.21 14.77
C ASN A 539 -7.84 -13.66 14.31
N PHE A 540 -8.91 -14.30 13.83
CA PHE A 540 -8.84 -15.66 13.32
C PHE A 540 -8.01 -15.74 12.01
N LYS A 541 -8.10 -14.74 11.13
CA LYS A 541 -7.21 -14.65 9.94
C LYS A 541 -5.73 -14.46 10.30
N SER A 542 -5.43 -13.80 11.41
CA SER A 542 -4.06 -13.70 11.92
C SER A 542 -3.60 -15.00 12.57
N PHE A 543 -4.51 -15.68 13.28
CA PHE A 543 -4.26 -16.93 13.98
C PHE A 543 -3.81 -18.06 13.04
N VAL A 544 -4.47 -18.23 11.88
CA VAL A 544 -4.08 -19.25 10.88
C VAL A 544 -2.70 -19.02 10.24
N LYS A 545 -2.07 -17.87 10.49
CA LYS A 545 -0.71 -17.55 10.05
C LYS A 545 0.35 -17.84 11.12
N ASP A 546 -0.03 -18.36 12.28
CA ASP A 546 0.91 -18.76 13.31
C ASP A 546 1.83 -19.87 12.79
N ARG A 547 3.15 -19.63 12.82
CA ARG A 547 4.17 -20.54 12.27
C ARG A 547 4.20 -21.89 12.98
N ARG A 548 3.73 -21.96 14.23
CA ARG A 548 3.66 -23.20 15.01
C ARG A 548 2.72 -24.22 14.39
N LEU A 549 1.69 -23.77 13.68
CA LEU A 549 0.68 -24.63 13.08
C LEU A 549 1.26 -25.57 12.01
N ASN A 550 2.32 -25.15 11.29
CA ASN A 550 2.95 -26.00 10.28
C ASN A 550 3.53 -27.28 10.91
N GLY A 551 4.27 -27.15 12.00
CA GLY A 551 4.79 -28.30 12.75
C GLY A 551 3.69 -29.06 13.47
N LEU A 552 2.79 -28.36 14.18
CA LEU A 552 1.70 -28.98 14.94
C LEU A 552 0.81 -29.86 14.05
N PHE A 553 0.41 -29.35 12.89
CA PHE A 553 -0.49 -30.08 11.99
C PHE A 553 0.20 -31.20 11.20
N SER A 554 1.52 -31.33 11.28
CA SER A 554 2.19 -32.57 10.83
C SER A 554 1.89 -33.77 11.76
N PHE A 555 1.45 -33.51 13.00
CA PHE A 555 0.97 -34.53 13.95
C PHE A 555 -0.54 -34.79 13.83
N VAL A 556 -1.23 -34.22 12.84
CA VAL A 556 -2.63 -34.56 12.55
C VAL A 556 -2.63 -35.75 11.59
N ASP A 557 -3.43 -36.77 11.90
CA ASP A 557 -3.65 -37.88 10.99
C ASP A 557 -4.61 -37.44 9.89
N THR A 558 -4.08 -37.27 8.69
CA THR A 558 -4.85 -36.83 7.54
C THR A 558 -5.40 -37.98 6.72
N GLY A 559 -4.94 -39.23 6.92
CA GLY A 559 -5.54 -40.49 6.44
C GLY A 559 -6.18 -40.58 5.04
N GLY A 560 -5.93 -39.66 4.11
CA GLY A 560 -6.73 -39.48 2.89
C GLY A 560 -8.12 -38.83 3.11
N LEU A 561 -8.40 -38.33 4.32
CA LEU A 561 -9.63 -37.63 4.67
C LEU A 561 -9.80 -36.33 3.88
N ALA A 562 -11.03 -36.03 3.49
CA ALA A 562 -11.42 -34.70 3.04
C ALA A 562 -11.44 -33.75 4.26
N MET A 563 -10.28 -33.19 4.61
CA MET A 563 -10.08 -32.37 5.82
C MET A 563 -11.04 -31.20 5.97
N GLU A 564 -11.68 -30.75 4.89
CA GLU A 564 -12.72 -29.73 4.92
C GLU A 564 -14.00 -30.18 5.67
N GLN A 565 -14.28 -31.48 5.67
CA GLN A 565 -15.39 -32.11 6.40
C GLN A 565 -15.07 -32.34 7.87
N TYR A 566 -13.78 -32.36 8.24
CA TYR A 566 -13.29 -32.62 9.59
C TYR A 566 -12.40 -31.48 10.10
N PRO A 567 -12.92 -30.24 10.20
CA PRO A 567 -12.13 -29.12 10.68
C PRO A 567 -11.84 -29.24 12.19
N ILE A 568 -10.67 -28.75 12.60
CA ILE A 568 -10.29 -28.65 14.01
C ILE A 568 -10.85 -27.35 14.58
N SER A 569 -11.47 -27.38 15.77
CA SER A 569 -11.97 -26.15 16.38
C SER A 569 -10.83 -25.20 16.75
N LYS A 570 -11.03 -23.89 16.56
CA LYS A 570 -10.04 -22.87 16.94
C LYS A 570 -9.72 -22.95 18.44
N LEU A 571 -10.74 -23.15 19.28
CA LEU A 571 -10.58 -23.23 20.72
C LEU A 571 -9.64 -24.38 21.13
N ARG A 572 -9.76 -25.55 20.51
CA ARG A 572 -8.84 -26.68 20.73
C ARG A 572 -7.40 -26.31 20.39
N VAL A 573 -7.19 -25.63 19.27
CA VAL A 573 -5.85 -25.17 18.87
C VAL A 573 -5.31 -24.11 19.84
N GLU A 574 -6.16 -23.18 20.32
CA GLU A 574 -5.76 -22.20 21.34
C GLU A 574 -5.31 -22.87 22.65
N TYR A 575 -6.03 -23.89 23.12
CA TYR A 575 -5.60 -24.68 24.28
C TYR A 575 -4.27 -25.41 24.04
N GLU A 576 -4.07 -25.98 22.85
CA GLU A 576 -2.81 -26.63 22.48
C GLU A 576 -1.64 -25.65 22.49
N LEU A 577 -1.82 -24.44 21.94
CA LEU A 577 -0.80 -23.40 21.93
C LEU A 577 -0.55 -22.78 23.31
N ALA A 578 -1.53 -22.80 24.21
CA ALA A 578 -1.34 -22.44 25.61
C ALA A 578 -0.49 -23.50 26.34
N LYS A 579 -0.78 -24.80 26.14
CA LYS A 579 0.01 -25.91 26.67
C LYS A 579 1.45 -25.91 26.15
N TYR A 580 1.64 -25.55 24.89
CA TYR A 580 2.97 -25.35 24.29
C TYR A 580 3.84 -24.41 25.11
N GLN A 581 3.28 -23.31 25.63
CA GLN A 581 4.06 -22.31 26.36
C GLN A 581 4.64 -22.90 27.65
N THR A 582 3.87 -23.70 28.37
CA THR A 582 4.33 -24.42 29.57
C THR A 582 5.30 -25.54 29.20
N ALA A 583 4.96 -26.37 28.21
CA ALA A 583 5.81 -27.46 27.73
C ALA A 583 7.19 -26.96 27.26
N ARG A 584 7.23 -25.76 26.66
CA ARG A 584 8.47 -25.10 26.24
C ARG A 584 9.38 -24.84 27.43
N VAL A 585 8.87 -24.27 28.51
CA VAL A 585 9.65 -24.02 29.73
C VAL A 585 10.13 -25.33 30.33
N CYS A 586 9.24 -26.32 30.51
CA CYS A 586 9.59 -27.64 31.05
C CYS A 586 10.72 -28.31 30.24
N ALA A 587 10.64 -28.32 28.92
CA ALA A 587 11.67 -28.95 28.09
C ALA A 587 13.02 -28.23 28.17
N PHE A 588 13.05 -26.90 28.34
CA PHE A 588 14.30 -26.19 28.59
C PHE A 588 14.89 -26.53 29.96
N GLU A 589 14.07 -26.60 31.02
CA GLU A 589 14.52 -27.06 32.34
C GLU A 589 15.13 -28.47 32.26
N GLN A 590 14.39 -29.42 31.65
CA GLN A 590 14.86 -30.81 31.51
C GLN A 590 16.15 -30.92 30.69
N THR A 591 16.29 -30.14 29.61
CA THR A 591 17.51 -30.19 28.79
C THR A 591 18.69 -29.54 29.51
N LEU A 592 18.51 -28.41 30.20
CA LEU A 592 19.55 -27.76 31.01
C LEU A 592 20.08 -28.64 32.14
N GLU A 593 19.20 -29.32 32.87
CA GLU A 593 19.58 -30.29 33.90
C GLU A 593 20.42 -31.46 33.32
N LEU A 594 20.12 -31.87 32.09
CA LEU A 594 20.92 -32.88 31.38
C LEU A 594 22.29 -32.34 30.97
N GLU A 595 22.38 -31.09 30.51
CA GLU A 595 23.67 -30.45 30.18
C GLU A 595 24.56 -30.39 31.42
N GLU A 596 24.00 -29.96 32.56
CA GLU A 596 24.71 -29.91 33.84
C GLU A 596 25.22 -31.29 34.26
N SER A 597 24.38 -32.32 34.15
CA SER A 597 24.73 -33.69 34.49
C SER A 597 25.87 -34.23 33.60
N LEU A 598 25.80 -33.96 32.30
CA LEU A 598 26.81 -34.38 31.33
C LEU A 598 28.14 -33.66 31.53
N LEU A 599 28.13 -32.33 31.68
CA LEU A 599 29.35 -31.53 31.85
C LEU A 599 30.03 -31.80 33.19
N THR A 600 29.26 -32.09 34.25
CA THR A 600 29.80 -32.49 35.55
C THR A 600 30.56 -33.81 35.46
N ARG A 601 30.05 -34.78 34.69
CA ARG A 601 30.66 -36.11 34.54
C ARG A 601 31.75 -36.15 33.47
N TYR A 602 31.57 -35.41 32.38
CA TYR A 602 32.43 -35.38 31.21
C TYR A 602 32.77 -33.92 30.84
N PRO A 603 33.71 -33.26 31.56
CA PRO A 603 34.03 -31.85 31.35
C PRO A 603 34.66 -31.51 30.00
N HIS A 604 35.00 -32.52 29.19
CA HIS A 604 35.59 -32.36 27.86
C HIS A 604 34.55 -32.35 26.74
N LEU A 605 33.27 -32.57 27.05
CA LEU A 605 32.21 -32.45 26.06
C LEU A 605 32.06 -30.99 25.61
N PRO A 606 31.64 -30.74 24.35
CA PRO A 606 31.30 -29.40 23.90
C PRO A 606 30.22 -28.77 24.79
N ASP A 607 30.37 -27.51 25.19
CA ASP A 607 29.43 -26.78 26.05
C ASP A 607 28.68 -25.64 25.32
N GLU A 608 29.07 -25.28 24.10
CA GLU A 608 28.42 -24.23 23.31
C GLU A 608 27.16 -24.71 22.55
N SER A 609 27.00 -26.02 22.35
CA SER A 609 25.93 -26.61 21.53
C SER A 609 25.40 -27.90 22.12
N PHE A 610 24.15 -27.87 22.60
CA PHE A 610 23.46 -29.07 23.12
C PHE A 610 23.44 -30.23 22.13
N ARG A 611 23.33 -29.94 20.83
CA ARG A 611 23.36 -30.96 19.79
C ARG A 611 24.72 -31.65 19.77
N GLU A 612 25.79 -30.88 19.66
CA GLU A 612 27.16 -31.41 19.56
C GLU A 612 27.56 -32.12 20.84
N MET A 613 27.16 -31.60 22.00
CA MET A 613 27.33 -32.24 23.30
C MET A 613 26.67 -33.62 23.35
N LEU A 614 25.38 -33.72 22.99
CA LEU A 614 24.65 -34.98 23.02
C LEU A 614 25.16 -35.97 21.96
N GLU A 615 25.44 -35.51 20.74
CA GLU A 615 25.99 -36.36 19.67
C GLU A 615 27.36 -36.91 20.10
N SER A 616 28.28 -36.05 20.56
CA SER A 616 29.61 -36.46 21.05
C SER A 616 29.56 -37.43 22.23
N TRP A 617 28.60 -37.24 23.14
CA TRP A 617 28.40 -38.15 24.27
C TRP A 617 27.80 -39.49 23.85
N SER A 618 26.84 -39.48 22.92
CA SER A 618 26.06 -40.67 22.57
C SER A 618 26.70 -41.56 21.50
N ASP A 619 27.47 -40.99 20.56
CA ASP A 619 28.06 -41.72 19.43
C ASP A 619 28.87 -42.95 19.85
N PRO A 620 29.75 -42.88 20.88
CA PRO A 620 30.49 -44.05 21.36
C PRO A 620 29.62 -45.12 22.04
N LEU A 621 28.37 -44.79 22.39
CA LEU A 621 27.47 -45.63 23.19
C LEU A 621 26.39 -46.31 22.34
N LEU A 622 26.26 -45.95 21.05
CA LEU A 622 25.16 -46.42 20.19
C LEU A 622 25.16 -47.93 19.98
N ASP A 623 26.32 -48.56 19.86
CA ASP A 623 26.45 -50.02 19.71
C ASP A 623 25.93 -50.78 20.95
N LYS A 624 26.05 -50.15 22.13
CA LYS A 624 25.62 -50.72 23.41
C LYS A 624 24.16 -50.42 23.73
N TRP A 625 23.64 -49.28 23.25
CA TRP A 625 22.28 -48.81 23.54
C TRP A 625 21.58 -48.30 22.27
N PRO A 626 21.02 -49.19 21.43
CA PRO A 626 20.36 -48.79 20.18
C PRO A 626 19.20 -47.80 20.36
N ASP A 627 18.45 -47.92 21.46
CA ASP A 627 17.33 -47.02 21.79
C ASP A 627 17.77 -45.59 22.12
N LEU A 628 19.04 -45.38 22.50
CA LEU A 628 19.60 -44.07 22.81
C LEU A 628 19.58 -43.15 21.59
N HIS A 629 19.87 -43.69 20.41
CA HIS A 629 19.94 -42.91 19.17
C HIS A 629 18.63 -42.16 18.91
N ARG A 630 17.49 -42.85 19.07
CA ARG A 630 16.17 -42.26 18.89
C ARG A 630 15.88 -41.18 19.92
N LYS A 631 16.21 -41.41 21.20
CA LYS A 631 15.97 -40.46 22.30
C LYS A 631 16.82 -39.20 22.18
N VAL A 632 18.08 -39.33 21.75
CA VAL A 632 18.97 -38.19 21.45
C VAL A 632 18.41 -37.36 20.30
N ARG A 633 18.00 -37.99 19.19
CA ARG A 633 17.34 -37.29 18.07
C ARG A 633 16.07 -36.56 18.50
N LEU A 634 15.27 -37.17 19.40
CA LEU A 634 14.07 -36.54 19.96
C LEU A 634 14.42 -35.29 20.78
N LEU A 635 15.36 -35.39 21.72
CA LEU A 635 15.80 -34.25 22.55
C LEU A 635 16.28 -33.08 21.70
N ILE A 636 17.13 -33.37 20.70
CA ILE A 636 17.65 -32.36 19.76
C ILE A 636 16.52 -31.74 18.95
N ALA A 637 15.61 -32.54 18.39
CA ALA A 637 14.52 -32.05 17.56
C ALA A 637 13.55 -31.16 18.35
N VAL A 638 13.16 -31.57 19.56
CA VAL A 638 12.24 -30.82 20.42
C VAL A 638 12.89 -29.53 20.92
N ARG A 639 14.13 -29.58 21.45
CA ARG A 639 14.84 -28.38 21.93
C ARG A 639 15.03 -27.36 20.81
N ASN A 640 15.41 -27.79 19.61
CA ASN A 640 15.57 -26.90 18.45
C ASN A 640 14.25 -26.24 18.05
N ALA A 641 13.18 -27.02 17.94
CA ALA A 641 11.86 -26.48 17.59
C ALA A 641 11.37 -25.47 18.63
N PHE A 642 11.51 -25.78 19.92
CA PHE A 642 11.12 -24.89 21.01
C PHE A 642 11.99 -23.63 21.10
N SER A 643 13.29 -23.71 20.78
CA SER A 643 14.16 -22.52 20.66
C SER A 643 13.62 -21.54 19.62
N HIS A 644 13.16 -22.05 18.47
CA HIS A 644 12.62 -21.27 17.36
C HIS A 644 11.11 -20.96 17.46
N ASN A 645 10.47 -21.24 18.60
CA ASN A 645 9.02 -21.07 18.80
C ASN A 645 8.18 -21.81 17.74
N GLN A 646 8.54 -23.06 17.47
CA GLN A 646 7.90 -23.97 16.53
C GLN A 646 7.61 -25.33 17.18
N TYR A 647 6.76 -26.12 16.54
CA TYR A 647 6.69 -27.56 16.76
C TYR A 647 7.68 -28.26 15.82
N PRO A 648 8.28 -29.39 16.22
CA PRO A 648 9.05 -30.22 15.29
C PRO A 648 8.12 -30.73 14.18
N MET A 649 8.69 -31.14 13.05
CA MET A 649 7.93 -31.88 12.04
C MET A 649 7.82 -33.35 12.49
N TYR A 650 6.63 -33.95 12.33
CA TYR A 650 6.44 -35.37 12.60
C TYR A 650 7.34 -36.21 11.68
N ASP A 651 8.15 -37.03 12.30
CA ASP A 651 9.03 -38.05 11.74
C ASP A 651 8.75 -39.32 12.52
N GLU A 652 8.24 -40.35 11.83
CA GLU A 652 7.86 -41.61 12.44
C GLU A 652 9.05 -42.30 13.14
N ALA A 653 10.28 -42.12 12.63
CA ALA A 653 11.48 -42.68 13.24
C ALA A 653 11.80 -42.07 14.61
N VAL A 654 11.37 -40.83 14.85
CA VAL A 654 11.65 -40.08 16.09
C VAL A 654 10.44 -40.12 17.02
N PHE A 655 9.26 -39.82 16.48
CA PHE A 655 8.05 -39.51 17.24
C PHE A 655 6.98 -40.61 17.21
N SER A 656 7.29 -41.85 16.84
CA SER A 656 6.31 -42.96 16.80
C SER A 656 5.59 -43.27 18.11
N SER A 657 6.13 -42.85 19.26
CA SER A 657 5.46 -42.98 20.57
C SER A 657 4.37 -41.91 20.80
N ILE A 658 4.40 -40.83 20.02
CA ILE A 658 3.40 -39.77 20.07
C ILE A 658 2.31 -40.11 19.07
N ARG A 659 1.16 -40.54 19.58
CA ARG A 659 -0.03 -40.77 18.77
C ARG A 659 -0.46 -39.47 18.08
N LYS A 660 -0.63 -39.53 16.76
CA LYS A 660 -1.21 -38.43 15.97
C LYS A 660 -2.64 -38.13 16.40
N TYR A 661 -3.03 -36.87 16.27
CA TYR A 661 -4.40 -36.44 16.51
C TYR A 661 -5.30 -36.87 15.34
N ASP A 662 -6.34 -37.65 15.63
CA ASP A 662 -7.33 -38.09 14.65
C ASP A 662 -8.54 -37.13 14.65
N PRO A 663 -8.75 -36.37 13.55
CA PRO A 663 -9.87 -35.43 13.46
C PRO A 663 -11.22 -36.12 13.24
N SER A 664 -11.27 -37.41 12.89
CA SER A 664 -12.51 -38.17 12.67
C SER A 664 -13.13 -38.72 13.96
N SER A 665 -12.36 -38.75 15.06
CA SER A 665 -12.80 -39.23 16.39
C SER A 665 -12.76 -38.12 17.47
N PRO A 666 -13.46 -36.98 17.29
CA PRO A 666 -13.32 -35.82 18.18
C PRO A 666 -13.83 -36.05 19.61
N ASP A 667 -14.72 -37.02 19.83
CA ASP A 667 -15.37 -37.28 21.12
C ASP A 667 -14.47 -38.03 22.14
N ALA A 668 -13.29 -38.49 21.75
CA ALA A 668 -12.40 -39.24 22.63
C ALA A 668 -11.61 -38.36 23.62
N ILE A 669 -11.51 -37.04 23.39
CA ILE A 669 -10.65 -36.14 24.15
C ILE A 669 -11.35 -34.77 24.32
N GLU A 670 -11.53 -34.33 25.58
CA GLU A 670 -12.09 -33.01 25.90
C GLU A 670 -11.39 -31.87 25.13
N GLU A 671 -12.16 -30.89 24.64
CA GLU A 671 -11.63 -29.78 23.83
C GLU A 671 -10.53 -28.96 24.55
N ARG A 672 -10.65 -28.83 25.88
CA ARG A 672 -9.67 -28.19 26.76
C ARG A 672 -8.32 -28.90 26.79
N MET A 673 -8.29 -30.16 26.39
CA MET A 673 -7.05 -30.92 26.32
C MET A 673 -6.20 -30.59 25.09
N GLY A 674 -6.72 -29.77 24.16
CA GLY A 674 -6.01 -29.43 22.94
C GLY A 674 -5.88 -30.61 21.98
N LEU A 675 -4.77 -30.66 21.24
CA LEU A 675 -4.40 -31.82 20.41
C LEU A 675 -3.53 -32.80 21.20
N ASN A 676 -3.12 -32.42 22.42
CA ASN A 676 -2.28 -33.20 23.33
C ASN A 676 -0.87 -33.50 22.78
N ILE A 677 -0.34 -32.66 21.89
CA ILE A 677 0.98 -32.87 21.27
C ILE A 677 2.08 -32.25 22.14
N ALA A 678 1.94 -30.99 22.55
CA ALA A 678 2.91 -30.29 23.40
C ALA A 678 3.18 -31.03 24.72
N HIS A 679 2.12 -31.50 25.37
CA HIS A 679 2.25 -32.26 26.62
C HIS A 679 3.02 -33.57 26.38
N ARG A 680 2.70 -34.32 25.32
CA ARG A 680 3.40 -35.55 24.96
C ARG A 680 4.86 -35.31 24.59
N LEU A 681 5.17 -34.23 23.87
CA LEU A 681 6.56 -33.85 23.58
C LEU A 681 7.34 -33.58 24.87
N SER A 682 6.74 -32.88 25.84
CA SER A 682 7.36 -32.63 27.15
C SER A 682 7.61 -33.91 27.94
N GLU A 683 6.64 -34.84 27.97
CA GLU A 683 6.80 -36.14 28.65
C GLU A 683 7.89 -36.99 27.99
N GLU A 684 7.96 -37.02 26.67
CA GLU A 684 9.00 -37.75 25.94
C GLU A 684 10.39 -37.17 26.17
N VAL A 685 10.53 -35.85 26.28
CA VAL A 685 11.78 -35.19 26.67
C VAL A 685 12.19 -35.62 28.07
N LYS A 686 11.26 -35.62 29.03
CA LYS A 686 11.54 -36.07 30.41
C LYS A 686 11.99 -37.54 30.44
N GLN A 687 11.29 -38.43 29.74
CA GLN A 687 11.67 -39.84 29.66
C GLN A 687 13.03 -40.05 28.97
N ALA A 688 13.32 -39.27 27.92
CA ALA A 688 14.61 -39.31 27.24
C ALA A 688 15.74 -38.86 28.18
N LYS A 689 15.50 -37.81 28.98
CA LYS A 689 16.43 -37.34 30.02
C LYS A 689 16.70 -38.42 31.07
N GLU A 690 15.65 -38.99 31.67
CA GLU A 690 15.78 -40.03 32.71
C GLU A 690 16.51 -41.28 32.21
N MET A 691 16.37 -41.62 30.92
CA MET A 691 17.17 -42.68 30.29
C MET A 691 18.64 -42.29 30.17
N ALA A 692 18.92 -41.06 29.71
CA ALA A 692 20.28 -40.56 29.59
C ALA A 692 20.99 -40.49 30.95
N GLU A 693 20.33 -39.99 31.99
CA GLU A 693 20.87 -39.95 33.37
C GLU A 693 21.21 -41.34 33.91
N ARG A 694 20.37 -42.35 33.64
CA ARG A 694 20.67 -43.74 34.01
C ARG A 694 21.92 -44.28 33.31
N ILE A 695 22.15 -43.90 32.05
CA ILE A 695 23.35 -44.29 31.29
C ILE A 695 24.58 -43.54 31.80
N ILE A 696 24.45 -42.27 32.20
CA ILE A 696 25.55 -41.48 32.78
C ILE A 696 26.02 -42.07 34.12
N GLN A 697 25.09 -42.65 34.90
CA GLN A 697 25.37 -43.28 36.19
C GLN A 697 25.91 -44.72 36.10
N ALA A 698 25.66 -45.41 34.99
CA ALA A 698 26.12 -46.78 34.73
C ALA A 698 27.53 -46.82 34.14
#